data_AF-W9JPF8-F1
#
_entry.id   AF-W9JPF8-F1
#
_cell.length_a   1.000
_cell.length_b   1.000
_cell.length_c   1.000
_cell.angle_alpha   90.00
_cell.angle_beta   90.00
_cell.angle_gamma   90.00
#
_symmetry.space_group_name_H-M   'P 1'
#
loop_
_entity.id
_entity.type
_entity.pdbx_description
1 polymer ?
#
loop_
_entity_poly.entity_id
_entity_poly.type
_entity_poly.pdbx_seq_one_letter_code
_entity_poly.pdbx_strand_id
1 'polypeptide(L)'
;MSVHATDNALQSAPAEDGALFIKGHGTHLDTAAAVNDEARIDLTFDGKSSLQHVLQNAMPPDSYASNVEIRPHLGARAPCTLNIVLQIVGSRGDVQPFIALGNELQKHGHRVRIASHDVFADFVRQSNLEFYPAGGDPSDLMAYMVKNPGLIPSVSSLMAGDISRKQDMVEEMLDKFWLSCIEPDPISGVPFIAEAIISNPPSFAHIHLAEALGIPLHLMFTMPYSPTQAFPHPLANIKQSNLDPKLTNYLSYGMVETLTWQGQRSLGDIINHWRRKSLNLDPISSTTATSMLSAQEVPYTYCWSPALVPKPADWPPYIDVCGFFFREEPQYTPPDHIAQFLQAGPPPIYIGFGSIVMDDSARMTDLILTALRRCGVRAIISRGWAKLGEGSSDENAIFIDDCPHEWLFKYVAGVIHHGGAGTTACGLLNARPTFIVPFFGDQPFWGSMVAKAGAGPFPIRHKELNVDNLTNAIETLLAPATKTAAIRISETMQTEHGVAQAVQSFHHHLPRDTLTCDLLPGEVAAWMYDAKRLSKADRKKHKNGLRLSPRALSVLSNRQKVDLTKVQLNHPKPVEIENHRWDPLTATSSALLGSLVDFSKGFGSLMSAPASTTSSNAGKSAGKGVSKMATSVLKGSLVDVPLALTEGLHNLPELYGDKVRKHNKVTDWKSGTAEAGKNFAYNFLDATWCLFKQPAVGAIKGGPVGLVTGLGKAGFGLIAKPGSAMFGLLAYPALGIYKSIVGSLSKTEKRVLEARLAHDAYFARVDPISEQEIASVLSSFGTGN
;
A
#
# COMPACT_ATOMS: atom_id res chain seq x y z
N MET A 1 9.90 -25.49 -25.32
CA MET A 1 10.67 -24.80 -26.37
C MET A 1 12.14 -24.84 -25.97
N SER A 2 12.99 -25.49 -26.75
CA SER A 2 14.44 -25.49 -26.55
C SER A 2 15.00 -24.17 -27.08
N VAL A 3 15.53 -23.32 -26.21
CA VAL A 3 16.20 -22.07 -26.59
C VAL A 3 17.70 -22.36 -26.54
N HIS A 4 18.35 -22.43 -27.70
CA HIS A 4 19.80 -22.27 -27.75
C HIS A 4 20.10 -20.78 -27.60
N ALA A 5 20.38 -20.36 -26.37
CA ALA A 5 20.99 -19.06 -26.11
C ALA A 5 22.48 -19.15 -26.47
N THR A 6 22.88 -18.51 -27.56
CA THR A 6 24.29 -18.10 -27.72
C THR A 6 24.51 -16.87 -26.85
N ASP A 7 25.55 -16.89 -26.02
CA ASP A 7 25.97 -15.92 -24.98
C ASP A 7 26.22 -14.46 -25.43
N ASN A 8 25.59 -13.97 -26.50
CA ASN A 8 25.75 -12.62 -27.00
C ASN A 8 24.39 -12.02 -27.39
N ALA A 9 23.72 -11.29 -26.49
CA ALA A 9 22.85 -10.14 -26.83
C ALA A 9 22.16 -9.52 -25.60
N LEU A 10 22.87 -8.65 -24.89
CA LEU A 10 22.31 -7.49 -24.16
C LEU A 10 23.50 -6.57 -23.88
N GLN A 11 23.95 -5.84 -24.91
CA GLN A 11 25.01 -4.84 -24.75
C GLN A 11 24.40 -3.57 -24.13
N SER A 12 24.73 -3.32 -22.86
CA SER A 12 24.61 -2.00 -22.24
C SER A 12 25.79 -1.15 -22.69
N ALA A 13 25.69 -0.56 -23.88
CA ALA A 13 26.66 0.45 -24.32
C ALA A 13 26.13 1.85 -23.98
N PRO A 14 26.91 2.75 -23.37
CA PRO A 14 26.54 4.15 -23.27
C PRO A 14 26.50 4.76 -24.68
N ALA A 15 25.35 5.31 -25.08
CA ALA A 15 25.27 6.14 -26.27
C ALA A 15 25.96 7.50 -26.00
N GLU A 16 26.47 8.15 -27.05
CA GLU A 16 27.17 9.44 -26.99
C GLU A 16 26.36 10.57 -26.31
N ASP A 17 25.04 10.40 -26.17
CA ASP A 17 24.10 11.39 -25.63
C ASP A 17 23.63 11.12 -24.18
N GLY A 18 24.16 10.10 -23.48
CA GLY A 18 23.92 9.91 -22.04
C GLY A 18 22.58 9.27 -21.62
N ALA A 19 21.76 8.76 -22.56
CA ALA A 19 20.56 7.99 -22.28
C ALA A 19 20.87 6.49 -22.06
N LEU A 20 20.27 5.85 -21.04
CA LEU A 20 20.35 4.39 -20.85
C LEU A 20 19.61 3.70 -21.99
N PHE A 21 20.34 2.95 -22.82
CA PHE A 21 19.81 2.22 -23.96
C PHE A 21 19.69 0.73 -23.62
N ILE A 22 18.47 0.19 -23.63
CA ILE A 22 18.25 -1.27 -23.57
C ILE A 22 17.87 -1.76 -24.96
N LYS A 23 18.65 -2.67 -25.53
CA LYS A 23 18.31 -3.39 -26.76
C LYS A 23 18.07 -4.85 -26.44
N GLY A 24 16.86 -5.32 -26.70
CA GLY A 24 16.51 -6.73 -26.65
C GLY A 24 16.51 -7.31 -28.07
N HIS A 25 17.37 -8.30 -28.32
CA HIS A 25 17.33 -9.04 -29.58
C HIS A 25 16.61 -10.36 -29.40
N GLY A 26 15.44 -10.47 -30.03
CA GLY A 26 14.61 -11.67 -29.99
C GLY A 26 14.60 -12.40 -31.33
N THR A 27 14.26 -13.69 -31.28
CA THR A 27 14.04 -14.50 -32.49
C THR A 27 12.92 -13.97 -33.38
N HIS A 28 11.97 -13.23 -32.82
CA HIS A 28 10.76 -12.75 -33.51
C HIS A 28 10.54 -11.24 -33.42
N LEU A 29 11.15 -10.59 -32.44
CA LEU A 29 10.97 -9.17 -32.17
C LEU A 29 12.29 -8.60 -31.65
N ASP A 30 12.80 -7.59 -32.33
CA ASP A 30 13.84 -6.73 -31.80
C ASP A 30 13.16 -5.53 -31.12
N THR A 31 13.64 -5.17 -29.93
CA THR A 31 13.11 -4.04 -29.15
C THR A 31 14.26 -3.13 -28.74
N ALA A 32 14.01 -1.83 -28.75
CA ALA A 32 14.90 -0.86 -28.15
C ALA A 32 14.11 0.11 -27.29
N ALA A 33 14.70 0.49 -26.16
CA ALA A 33 14.16 1.50 -25.28
C ALA A 33 15.25 2.45 -24.80
N ALA A 34 14.92 3.74 -24.75
CA ALA A 34 15.75 4.77 -24.16
C ALA A 34 14.88 5.75 -23.36
N VAL A 35 15.39 6.23 -22.23
CA VAL A 35 14.70 7.26 -21.46
C VAL A 35 15.10 8.63 -21.98
N ASN A 36 14.12 9.51 -22.23
CA ASN A 36 14.34 10.85 -22.75
C ASN A 36 14.24 11.93 -21.65
N ASP A 37 14.57 13.17 -22.02
CA ASP A 37 14.54 14.35 -21.14
C ASP A 37 13.13 14.84 -20.77
N GLU A 38 12.07 14.10 -21.09
CA GLU A 38 10.65 14.46 -20.84
C GLU A 38 9.92 13.43 -19.95
N ALA A 39 10.67 12.57 -19.27
CA ALA A 39 10.15 11.55 -18.37
C ALA A 39 9.41 10.43 -19.07
N ARG A 40 9.72 10.24 -20.35
CA ARG A 40 9.11 9.23 -21.19
C ARG A 40 10.17 8.28 -21.73
N ILE A 41 9.71 7.09 -22.08
CA ILE A 41 10.53 6.02 -22.60
C ILE A 41 10.30 5.97 -24.11
N ASP A 42 11.30 6.38 -24.88
CA ASP A 42 11.33 6.22 -26.31
C ASP A 42 11.45 4.73 -26.65
N LEU A 43 10.43 4.18 -27.32
CA LEU A 43 10.35 2.77 -27.68
C LEU A 43 10.42 2.59 -29.19
N THR A 44 11.19 1.58 -29.59
CA THR A 44 11.26 1.08 -30.96
C THR A 44 10.97 -0.42 -30.99
N PHE A 45 10.10 -0.82 -31.92
CA PHE A 45 9.74 -2.22 -32.14
C PHE A 45 10.02 -2.60 -33.60
N ASP A 46 10.79 -3.67 -33.80
CA ASP A 46 11.06 -4.24 -35.13
C ASP A 46 10.71 -5.74 -35.15
N GLY A 47 9.54 -6.05 -35.68
CA GLY A 47 9.03 -7.41 -35.81
C GLY A 47 9.58 -8.13 -37.04
N LYS A 48 10.16 -9.31 -36.84
CA LYS A 48 10.59 -10.20 -37.93
C LYS A 48 9.35 -10.86 -38.55
N SER A 49 9.12 -10.61 -39.84
CA SER A 49 7.87 -10.88 -40.56
C SER A 49 7.33 -12.32 -40.49
N SER A 50 8.18 -13.31 -40.24
CA SER A 50 7.79 -14.72 -40.30
C SER A 50 6.86 -15.18 -39.18
N LEU A 51 6.73 -14.45 -38.06
CA LEU A 51 6.02 -14.93 -36.86
C LEU A 51 5.23 -13.87 -36.07
N GLN A 52 4.90 -12.71 -36.66
CA GLN A 52 4.08 -11.67 -36.00
C GLN A 52 2.71 -12.20 -35.51
N HIS A 53 2.10 -13.15 -36.23
CA HIS A 53 0.83 -13.79 -35.84
C HIS A 53 0.92 -14.56 -34.51
N VAL A 54 2.12 -15.03 -34.11
CA VAL A 54 2.32 -15.74 -32.83
C VAL A 54 2.25 -14.76 -31.66
N LEU A 55 2.83 -13.57 -31.81
CA LEU A 55 2.75 -12.51 -30.79
C LEU A 55 1.32 -11.99 -30.66
N GLN A 56 0.58 -11.90 -31.77
CA GLN A 56 -0.83 -11.52 -31.75
C GLN A 56 -1.70 -12.54 -31.01
N ASN A 57 -1.44 -13.84 -31.18
CA ASN A 57 -2.17 -14.91 -30.48
C ASN A 57 -1.88 -14.97 -28.97
N ALA A 58 -0.79 -14.33 -28.51
CA ALA A 58 -0.43 -14.25 -27.09
C ALA A 58 -1.05 -13.04 -26.37
N MET A 59 -1.71 -12.13 -27.10
CA MET A 59 -2.46 -11.02 -26.51
C MET A 59 -3.76 -11.50 -25.88
N PRO A 60 -4.31 -10.76 -24.88
CA PRO A 60 -5.66 -10.99 -24.40
C PRO A 60 -6.68 -10.92 -25.56
N PRO A 61 -7.84 -11.57 -25.41
CA PRO A 61 -8.90 -11.51 -26.43
C PRO A 61 -9.28 -10.05 -26.72
N ASP A 62 -9.69 -9.77 -27.97
CA ASP A 62 -10.16 -8.45 -28.39
C ASP A 62 -11.33 -7.91 -27.55
N SER A 63 -12.07 -8.82 -26.89
CA SER A 63 -13.13 -8.45 -25.96
C SER A 63 -13.37 -9.52 -24.91
N TYR A 64 -13.45 -9.10 -23.64
CA TYR A 64 -13.96 -9.92 -22.54
C TYR A 64 -15.50 -9.86 -22.40
N ALA A 65 -16.18 -9.06 -23.23
CA ALA A 65 -17.61 -8.76 -23.10
C ALA A 65 -18.56 -9.88 -23.54
N SER A 66 -18.07 -10.98 -24.12
CA SER A 66 -18.93 -12.03 -24.68
C SER A 66 -19.47 -13.04 -23.66
N ASN A 67 -18.93 -13.12 -22.44
CA ASN A 67 -19.30 -14.18 -21.47
C ASN A 67 -19.46 -13.74 -20.01
N VAL A 68 -19.46 -12.43 -19.70
CA VAL A 68 -19.60 -11.95 -18.32
C VAL A 68 -20.84 -11.07 -18.22
N GLU A 69 -21.81 -11.48 -17.39
CA GLU A 69 -22.85 -10.56 -16.92
C GLU A 69 -22.15 -9.35 -16.28
N ILE A 70 -22.06 -8.23 -17.00
CA ILE A 70 -21.67 -6.95 -16.43
C ILE A 70 -22.77 -6.58 -15.43
N ARG A 71 -22.62 -7.04 -14.19
CA ARG A 71 -23.48 -6.57 -13.10
C ARG A 71 -23.12 -5.11 -12.90
N PRO A 72 -24.07 -4.18 -13.06
CA PRO A 72 -23.82 -2.80 -12.65
C PRO A 72 -23.37 -2.84 -11.19
N HIS A 73 -22.24 -2.22 -10.87
CA HIS A 73 -21.71 -2.13 -9.49
C HIS A 73 -22.67 -1.39 -8.53
N LEU A 74 -23.76 -0.84 -9.06
CA LEU A 74 -24.82 -0.17 -8.34
C LEU A 74 -25.31 -0.98 -7.15
N GLY A 75 -25.03 -0.46 -5.96
CA GLY A 75 -25.50 -1.02 -4.70
C GLY A 75 -24.60 -2.09 -4.09
N ALA A 76 -23.40 -2.34 -4.63
CA ALA A 76 -22.38 -3.12 -3.95
C ALA A 76 -22.08 -2.46 -2.58
N ARG A 77 -22.26 -3.24 -1.51
CA ARG A 77 -21.95 -2.83 -0.14
C ARG A 77 -20.84 -3.69 0.42
N ALA A 78 -19.97 -3.09 1.24
CA ALA A 78 -18.99 -3.84 2.01
C ALA A 78 -19.68 -4.93 2.84
N PRO A 79 -19.09 -6.13 2.91
CA PRO A 79 -19.66 -7.22 3.69
C PRO A 79 -19.42 -7.04 5.21
N CYS A 80 -18.48 -6.18 5.59
CA CYS A 80 -18.15 -5.80 6.96
C CYS A 80 -17.43 -4.44 7.01
N THR A 81 -17.36 -3.85 8.20
CA THR A 81 -16.50 -2.67 8.46
C THR A 81 -15.04 -3.09 8.46
N LEU A 82 -14.15 -2.26 7.91
CA LEU A 82 -12.73 -2.58 7.68
C LEU A 82 -11.83 -1.44 8.13
N ASN A 83 -10.63 -1.78 8.59
CA ASN A 83 -9.51 -0.87 8.68
C ASN A 83 -8.79 -0.79 7.32
N ILE A 84 -8.94 0.34 6.61
CA ILE A 84 -8.41 0.53 5.27
C ILE A 84 -7.24 1.51 5.32
N VAL A 85 -6.11 1.12 4.71
CA VAL A 85 -4.99 2.04 4.47
C VAL A 85 -4.96 2.45 3.01
N LEU A 86 -4.90 3.76 2.78
CA LEU A 86 -4.76 4.42 1.48
C LEU A 86 -3.29 4.86 1.33
N GLN A 87 -2.51 4.17 0.50
CA GLN A 87 -1.08 4.46 0.30
C GLN A 87 -0.90 5.24 -1.00
N ILE A 88 -0.60 6.54 -0.87
CA ILE A 88 -0.56 7.46 -2.02
C ILE A 88 0.77 8.18 -2.07
N VAL A 89 1.50 8.00 -3.18
CA VAL A 89 2.70 8.77 -3.52
C VAL A 89 2.35 9.76 -4.63
N GLY A 90 2.68 11.03 -4.44
CA GLY A 90 2.45 12.05 -5.46
C GLY A 90 2.32 13.46 -4.90
N SER A 91 1.85 14.36 -5.75
CA SER A 91 1.58 15.76 -5.43
C SER A 91 0.24 15.92 -4.69
N ARG A 92 -0.11 17.17 -4.35
CA ARG A 92 -1.45 17.49 -3.85
C ARG A 92 -2.57 17.00 -4.78
N GLY A 93 -2.34 17.04 -6.10
CA GLY A 93 -3.30 16.57 -7.10
C GLY A 93 -3.56 15.06 -7.04
N ASP A 94 -2.62 14.29 -6.50
CA ASP A 94 -2.74 12.85 -6.30
C ASP A 94 -3.37 12.52 -4.94
N VAL A 95 -3.04 13.26 -3.88
CA VAL A 95 -3.56 12.99 -2.53
C VAL A 95 -5.00 13.46 -2.35
N GLN A 96 -5.35 14.62 -2.91
CA GLN A 96 -6.66 15.25 -2.73
C GLN A 96 -7.85 14.37 -3.19
N PRO A 97 -7.81 13.69 -4.35
CA PRO A 97 -8.83 12.72 -4.74
C PRO A 97 -9.08 11.61 -3.71
N PHE A 98 -8.01 11.13 -3.06
CA PHE A 98 -8.11 10.02 -2.10
C PHE A 98 -8.61 10.45 -0.72
N ILE A 99 -8.53 11.74 -0.38
CA ILE A 99 -9.25 12.30 0.76
C ILE A 99 -10.76 12.19 0.52
N ALA A 100 -11.24 12.57 -0.67
CA ALA A 100 -12.65 12.42 -1.01
C ALA A 100 -13.11 10.96 -0.97
N LEU A 101 -12.28 10.04 -1.50
CA LEU A 101 -12.51 8.61 -1.38
C LEU A 101 -12.55 8.13 0.07
N GLY A 102 -11.61 8.58 0.91
CA GLY A 102 -11.56 8.21 2.31
C GLY A 102 -12.80 8.66 3.08
N ASN A 103 -13.27 9.88 2.83
CA ASN A 103 -14.50 10.40 3.43
C ASN A 103 -15.74 9.59 3.00
N GLU A 104 -15.80 9.18 1.73
CA GLU A 104 -16.89 8.32 1.25
C GLU A 104 -16.83 6.92 1.89
N LEU A 105 -15.64 6.32 2.02
CA LEU A 105 -15.45 5.05 2.73
C LEU A 105 -15.88 5.14 4.21
N GLN A 106 -15.62 6.26 4.89
CA GLN A 106 -16.08 6.48 6.27
C GLN A 106 -17.62 6.48 6.40
N LYS A 107 -18.36 6.97 5.39
CA LYS A 107 -19.84 6.90 5.38
C LYS A 107 -20.36 5.45 5.38
N HIS A 108 -19.54 4.50 4.91
CA HIS A 108 -19.82 3.07 4.96
C HIS A 108 -19.33 2.39 6.25
N GLY A 109 -18.85 3.15 7.24
CA GLY A 109 -18.39 2.64 8.53
C GLY A 109 -16.95 2.12 8.55
N HIS A 110 -16.18 2.35 7.48
CA HIS A 110 -14.76 1.98 7.47
C HIS A 110 -13.92 2.95 8.29
N ARG A 111 -12.89 2.42 8.95
CA ARG A 111 -11.83 3.23 9.57
C ARG A 111 -10.74 3.43 8.53
N VAL A 112 -10.49 4.68 8.15
CA VAL A 112 -9.62 5.00 7.02
C VAL A 112 -8.40 5.78 7.47
N ARG A 113 -7.23 5.31 7.01
CA ARG A 113 -5.93 5.93 7.21
C ARG A 113 -5.28 6.23 5.87
N ILE A 114 -4.80 7.46 5.68
CA ILE A 114 -3.97 7.82 4.53
C ILE A 114 -2.50 7.79 4.95
N ALA A 115 -1.68 7.05 4.19
CA ALA A 115 -0.23 7.08 4.28
C ALA A 115 0.33 7.83 3.06
N SER A 116 0.98 8.96 3.30
CA SER A 116 1.56 9.81 2.26
C SER A 116 2.66 10.70 2.85
N HIS A 117 3.17 11.64 2.05
CA HIS A 117 4.22 12.58 2.46
C HIS A 117 3.78 13.51 3.60
N ASP A 118 4.72 13.81 4.49
CA ASP A 118 4.46 14.48 5.78
C ASP A 118 3.82 15.87 5.61
N VAL A 119 4.10 16.57 4.51
CA VAL A 119 3.52 17.88 4.19
C VAL A 119 1.99 17.86 4.02
N PHE A 120 1.40 16.68 3.77
CA PHE A 120 -0.04 16.53 3.61
C PHE A 120 -0.76 16.14 4.92
N ALA A 121 -0.03 16.00 6.02
CA ALA A 121 -0.58 15.53 7.29
C ALA A 121 -1.74 16.39 7.79
N ASP A 122 -1.57 17.72 7.79
CA ASP A 122 -2.62 18.65 8.23
C ASP A 122 -3.81 18.65 7.27
N PHE A 123 -3.56 18.55 5.97
CA PHE A 123 -4.60 18.53 4.95
C PHE A 123 -5.50 17.30 5.07
N VAL A 124 -4.92 16.14 5.35
CA VAL A 124 -5.66 14.89 5.59
C VAL A 124 -6.44 14.97 6.91
N ARG A 125 -5.80 15.40 8.00
CA ARG A 125 -6.44 15.42 9.33
C ARG A 125 -7.58 16.42 9.44
N GLN A 126 -7.48 17.59 8.78
CA GLN A 126 -8.58 18.55 8.69
C GLN A 126 -9.83 17.97 8.03
N SER A 127 -9.67 16.88 7.26
CA SER A 127 -10.77 16.14 6.64
C SER A 127 -11.31 14.99 7.50
N ASN A 128 -10.91 14.90 8.78
CA ASN A 128 -11.27 13.84 9.73
C ASN A 128 -10.81 12.42 9.34
N LEU A 129 -9.70 12.31 8.61
CA LEU A 129 -9.05 11.03 8.27
C LEU A 129 -7.78 10.82 9.12
N GLU A 130 -7.46 9.56 9.43
CA GLU A 130 -6.17 9.25 10.07
C GLU A 130 -5.03 9.46 9.08
N PHE A 131 -3.87 9.90 9.57
CA PHE A 131 -2.69 10.13 8.74
C PHE A 131 -1.46 9.43 9.32
N TYR A 132 -0.75 8.71 8.46
CA TYR A 132 0.53 8.09 8.78
C TYR A 132 1.66 8.65 7.89
N PRO A 133 2.74 9.17 8.45
CA PRO A 133 3.85 9.74 7.68
C PRO A 133 4.61 8.64 6.92
N ALA A 134 4.60 8.73 5.58
CA ALA A 134 5.37 7.85 4.71
C ALA A 134 6.79 8.37 4.43
N GLY A 135 7.13 9.56 4.93
CA GLY A 135 8.41 10.22 4.68
C GLY A 135 8.51 10.85 3.28
N GLY A 136 9.63 11.53 3.04
CA GLY A 136 9.93 12.25 1.80
C GLY A 136 9.17 13.58 1.63
N ASP A 137 9.81 14.55 0.98
CA ASP A 137 9.17 15.80 0.54
C ASP A 137 8.72 15.63 -0.93
N PRO A 138 7.43 15.87 -1.26
CA PRO A 138 6.95 15.82 -2.64
C PRO A 138 7.71 16.80 -3.54
N SER A 139 8.19 17.91 -2.99
CA SER A 139 8.97 18.92 -3.71
C SER A 139 10.35 18.40 -4.07
N ASP A 140 10.97 17.59 -3.20
CA ASP A 140 12.25 16.92 -3.51
C ASP A 140 12.05 15.82 -4.55
N LEU A 141 10.97 15.05 -4.46
CA LEU A 141 10.62 14.02 -5.43
C LEU A 141 10.22 14.61 -6.79
N MET A 142 9.45 15.70 -6.80
CA MET A 142 9.03 16.41 -8.01
C MET A 142 10.16 17.25 -8.61
N ALA A 143 10.96 17.97 -7.81
CA ALA A 143 12.17 18.65 -8.30
C ALA A 143 13.18 17.63 -8.83
N TYR A 144 13.23 16.43 -8.26
CA TYR A 144 14.00 15.33 -8.79
C TYR A 144 13.43 14.80 -10.12
N MET A 145 12.12 14.54 -10.23
CA MET A 145 11.47 14.14 -11.49
C MET A 145 11.56 15.24 -12.56
N VAL A 146 11.60 16.51 -12.19
CA VAL A 146 11.79 17.63 -13.12
C VAL A 146 13.26 17.73 -13.57
N LYS A 147 14.22 17.45 -12.69
CA LYS A 147 15.67 17.45 -13.02
C LYS A 147 16.17 16.15 -13.65
N ASN A 148 15.49 15.04 -13.40
CA ASN A 148 15.76 13.70 -13.89
C ASN A 148 14.43 13.11 -14.33
N PRO A 149 13.97 13.50 -15.53
CA PRO A 149 12.67 13.13 -16.05
C PRO A 149 12.48 11.61 -16.05
N GLY A 150 13.52 10.84 -16.30
CA GLY A 150 13.46 9.39 -16.20
C GLY A 150 13.13 8.82 -14.81
N LEU A 151 12.22 7.84 -14.78
CA LEU A 151 12.18 6.79 -13.73
C LEU A 151 13.54 6.06 -13.58
N ILE A 152 14.45 6.25 -14.54
CA ILE A 152 15.82 5.76 -14.55
C ILE A 152 16.77 6.97 -14.43
N PRO A 153 17.71 6.99 -13.46
CA PRO A 153 18.67 8.08 -13.30
C PRO A 153 19.56 8.27 -14.54
N SER A 154 19.81 9.52 -14.92
CA SER A 154 20.79 9.88 -15.95
C SER A 154 22.23 9.52 -15.52
N VAL A 155 23.14 9.36 -16.48
CA VAL A 155 24.56 9.06 -16.20
C VAL A 155 25.24 10.19 -15.39
N SER A 156 24.78 11.44 -15.53
CA SER A 156 25.21 12.58 -14.71
C SER A 156 24.76 12.46 -13.26
N SER A 157 23.53 11.98 -13.00
CA SER A 157 23.05 11.60 -11.66
C SER A 157 23.83 10.42 -11.06
N LEU A 158 24.35 9.51 -11.90
CA LEU A 158 25.20 8.39 -11.50
C LEU A 158 26.59 8.85 -11.03
N MET A 159 27.18 9.84 -11.71
CA MET A 159 28.50 10.38 -11.36
C MET A 159 28.47 11.33 -10.15
N ALA A 160 27.32 11.92 -9.81
CA ALA A 160 27.15 12.87 -8.70
C ALA A 160 26.99 12.22 -7.31
N GLY A 161 26.86 10.89 -7.20
CA GLY A 161 26.69 10.21 -5.91
C GLY A 161 25.27 10.22 -5.33
N ASP A 162 24.29 10.76 -6.07
CA ASP A 162 22.90 10.90 -5.64
C ASP A 162 22.14 9.57 -5.44
N ILE A 163 22.70 8.43 -5.89
CA ILE A 163 22.01 7.13 -5.89
C ILE A 163 21.84 6.53 -4.49
N SER A 164 22.87 6.56 -3.63
CA SER A 164 22.77 5.93 -2.30
C SER A 164 21.72 6.62 -1.43
N ARG A 165 21.69 7.96 -1.46
CA ARG A 165 20.64 8.74 -0.79
C ARG A 165 19.24 8.42 -1.33
N LYS A 166 19.09 8.16 -2.63
CA LYS A 166 17.80 7.76 -3.24
C LYS A 166 17.35 6.36 -2.84
N GLN A 167 18.29 5.41 -2.75
CA GLN A 167 18.00 4.05 -2.31
C GLN A 167 17.50 4.06 -0.86
N ASP A 168 18.17 4.84 0.00
CA ASP A 168 17.74 5.02 1.38
C ASP A 168 16.36 5.68 1.48
N MET A 169 16.06 6.68 0.64
CA MET A 169 14.73 7.33 0.61
C MET A 169 13.61 6.38 0.16
N VAL A 170 13.83 5.60 -0.90
CA VAL A 170 12.83 4.63 -1.40
C VAL A 170 12.66 3.49 -0.40
N GLU A 171 13.74 2.95 0.14
CA GLU A 171 13.67 1.91 1.17
C GLU A 171 12.97 2.41 2.43
N GLU A 172 13.25 3.65 2.87
CA GLU A 172 12.54 4.29 3.97
C GLU A 172 11.05 4.41 3.66
N MET A 173 10.67 4.88 2.47
CA MET A 173 9.27 4.99 2.06
C MET A 173 8.56 3.62 2.08
N LEU A 174 9.20 2.58 1.54
CA LEU A 174 8.68 1.21 1.56
C LEU A 174 8.50 0.71 3.00
N ASP A 175 9.47 0.97 3.88
CA ASP A 175 9.39 0.62 5.30
C ASP A 175 8.27 1.40 6.00
N LYS A 176 8.11 2.70 5.74
CA LYS A 176 7.04 3.50 6.33
C LYS A 176 5.67 3.07 5.84
N PHE A 177 5.53 2.66 4.57
CA PHE A 177 4.30 2.04 4.07
C PHE A 177 4.01 0.71 4.77
N TRP A 178 5.01 -0.13 5.01
CA TRP A 178 4.84 -1.32 5.84
C TRP A 178 4.34 -0.97 7.25
N LEU A 179 5.00 -0.01 7.92
CA LEU A 179 4.62 0.41 9.26
C LEU A 179 3.21 1.02 9.30
N SER A 180 2.78 1.74 8.26
CA SER A 180 1.43 2.32 8.18
C SER A 180 0.32 1.27 8.31
N CYS A 181 0.61 0.02 7.94
CA CYS A 181 -0.32 -1.11 8.01
C CYS A 181 -0.41 -1.75 9.39
N ILE A 182 0.56 -1.57 10.29
CA ILE A 182 0.65 -2.36 11.55
C ILE A 182 0.89 -1.52 12.80
N GLU A 183 1.41 -0.30 12.67
CA GLU A 183 1.71 0.57 13.81
C GLU A 183 0.47 1.39 14.23
N PRO A 184 0.34 1.72 15.52
CA PRO A 184 -0.72 2.59 16.02
C PRO A 184 -0.70 3.96 15.34
N ASP A 185 -1.80 4.69 15.46
CA ASP A 185 -1.84 6.09 15.04
C ASP A 185 -0.78 6.91 15.81
N PRO A 186 0.14 7.62 15.13
CA PRO A 186 1.28 8.28 15.78
C PRO A 186 0.90 9.35 16.82
N ILE A 187 -0.32 9.90 16.76
CA ILE A 187 -0.76 10.99 17.65
C ILE A 187 -1.62 10.43 18.78
N SER A 188 -2.70 9.73 18.44
CA SER A 188 -3.66 9.21 19.40
C SER A 188 -3.18 7.94 20.11
N GLY A 189 -2.19 7.25 19.55
CA GLY A 189 -1.70 5.96 20.05
C GLY A 189 -2.71 4.82 19.88
N VAL A 190 -3.84 5.05 19.20
CA VAL A 190 -4.86 4.03 18.97
C VAL A 190 -4.28 2.96 18.04
N PRO A 191 -4.25 1.68 18.45
CA PRO A 191 -3.76 0.58 17.61
C PRO A 191 -4.48 0.53 16.27
N PHE A 192 -3.75 0.19 15.21
CA PHE A 192 -4.27 0.04 13.87
C PHE A 192 -3.63 -1.15 13.19
N ILE A 193 -4.43 -1.91 12.45
CA ILE A 193 -3.93 -2.97 11.60
C ILE A 193 -4.78 -3.03 10.33
N ALA A 194 -4.13 -2.99 9.18
CA ALA A 194 -4.79 -2.96 7.89
C ALA A 194 -5.50 -4.29 7.60
N GLU A 195 -6.70 -4.18 7.04
CA GLU A 195 -7.55 -5.29 6.59
C GLU A 195 -7.85 -5.20 5.09
N ALA A 196 -7.57 -4.05 4.48
CA ALA A 196 -7.50 -3.85 3.05
C ALA A 196 -6.52 -2.72 2.73
N ILE A 197 -5.90 -2.79 1.55
CA ILE A 197 -5.00 -1.75 1.02
C ILE A 197 -5.63 -1.18 -0.24
N ILE A 198 -5.76 0.14 -0.30
CA ILE A 198 -6.01 0.88 -1.54
C ILE A 198 -4.74 1.68 -1.83
N SER A 199 -4.23 1.62 -3.06
CA SER A 199 -2.95 2.24 -3.37
C SER A 199 -2.85 2.71 -4.82
N ASN A 200 -1.98 3.68 -5.08
CA ASN A 200 -1.58 4.02 -6.44
C ASN A 200 -0.27 3.28 -6.83
N PRO A 201 -0.08 2.96 -8.12
CA PRO A 201 1.12 2.24 -8.59
C PRO A 201 2.47 2.87 -8.17
N PRO A 202 2.64 4.21 -8.13
CA PRO A 202 3.89 4.84 -7.69
C PRO A 202 4.33 4.54 -6.24
N SER A 203 3.50 3.91 -5.40
CA SER A 203 3.90 3.52 -4.05
C SER A 203 4.83 2.29 -4.01
N PHE A 204 4.74 1.42 -5.02
CA PHE A 204 5.48 0.15 -5.19
C PHE A 204 5.39 -0.90 -4.04
N ALA A 205 5.05 -0.51 -2.82
CA ALA A 205 4.95 -1.43 -1.67
C ALA A 205 3.71 -2.34 -1.75
N HIS A 206 2.63 -1.84 -2.34
CA HIS A 206 1.27 -2.36 -2.28
C HIS A 206 1.13 -3.91 -2.32
N ILE A 207 1.60 -4.57 -3.39
CA ILE A 207 1.40 -6.02 -3.59
C ILE A 207 2.24 -6.85 -2.63
N HIS A 208 3.41 -6.35 -2.25
CA HIS A 208 4.29 -7.03 -1.31
C HIS A 208 3.74 -6.97 0.12
N LEU A 209 3.05 -5.87 0.47
CA LEU A 209 2.34 -5.76 1.74
C LEU A 209 1.10 -6.65 1.77
N ALA A 210 0.38 -6.75 0.65
CA ALA A 210 -0.75 -7.66 0.50
C ALA A 210 -0.33 -9.14 0.64
N GLU A 211 0.83 -9.52 0.08
CA GLU A 211 1.47 -10.83 0.28
C GLU A 211 1.85 -11.06 1.75
N ALA A 212 2.52 -10.10 2.39
CA ALA A 212 2.94 -10.24 3.80
C ALA A 212 1.77 -10.35 4.80
N LEU A 213 0.65 -9.68 4.51
CA LEU A 213 -0.53 -9.61 5.40
C LEU A 213 -1.63 -10.61 5.00
N GLY A 214 -1.65 -11.06 3.75
CA GLY A 214 -2.72 -11.88 3.16
C GLY A 214 -4.08 -11.16 3.08
N ILE A 215 -4.06 -9.84 2.85
CA ILE A 215 -5.25 -8.97 2.80
C ILE A 215 -5.53 -8.46 1.38
N PRO A 216 -6.78 -8.11 1.04
CA PRO A 216 -7.11 -7.58 -0.28
C PRO A 216 -6.37 -6.28 -0.61
N LEU A 217 -5.85 -6.22 -1.83
CA LEU A 217 -5.30 -5.03 -2.47
C LEU A 217 -6.21 -4.55 -3.59
N HIS A 218 -6.42 -3.24 -3.69
CA HIS A 218 -7.07 -2.58 -4.81
C HIS A 218 -6.22 -1.41 -5.29
N LEU A 219 -5.91 -1.36 -6.59
CA LEU A 219 -5.14 -0.26 -7.17
C LEU A 219 -6.06 0.78 -7.78
N MET A 220 -5.86 2.05 -7.42
CA MET A 220 -6.65 3.14 -7.99
C MET A 220 -5.72 4.19 -8.56
N PHE A 221 -5.99 4.62 -9.78
CA PHE A 221 -5.10 5.56 -10.45
C PHE A 221 -5.79 6.47 -11.45
N THR A 222 -5.15 7.60 -11.71
CA THR A 222 -5.67 8.65 -12.59
C THR A 222 -5.23 8.47 -14.02
N MET A 223 -4.17 7.70 -14.33
CA MET A 223 -3.70 7.41 -15.70
C MET A 223 -3.66 5.89 -15.94
N PRO A 224 -3.75 5.42 -17.21
CA PRO A 224 -3.75 3.99 -17.48
C PRO A 224 -2.39 3.35 -17.18
N TYR A 225 -2.41 2.27 -16.42
CA TYR A 225 -1.24 1.50 -16.00
C TYR A 225 -1.34 0.01 -16.36
N SER A 226 -2.54 -0.47 -16.70
CA SER A 226 -2.83 -1.84 -17.08
C SER A 226 -2.70 -2.03 -18.60
N PRO A 227 -2.09 -3.14 -19.07
CA PRO A 227 -1.96 -3.42 -20.49
C PRO A 227 -3.27 -3.35 -21.27
N THR A 228 -3.24 -2.70 -22.44
CA THR A 228 -4.36 -2.68 -23.40
C THR A 228 -3.85 -2.47 -24.83
N GLN A 229 -4.64 -2.94 -25.78
CA GLN A 229 -4.50 -2.74 -27.21
C GLN A 229 -4.98 -1.35 -27.68
N ALA A 230 -5.78 -0.65 -26.88
CA ALA A 230 -6.46 0.58 -27.30
C ALA A 230 -5.53 1.81 -27.41
N PHE A 231 -4.53 1.91 -26.53
CA PHE A 231 -3.57 3.02 -26.49
C PHE A 231 -2.27 2.57 -25.82
N PRO A 232 -1.13 3.22 -26.13
CA PRO A 232 0.14 2.88 -25.50
C PRO A 232 0.19 3.36 -24.05
N HIS A 233 1.12 2.82 -23.27
CA HIS A 233 1.42 3.29 -21.93
C HIS A 233 1.71 4.81 -21.94
N PRO A 234 1.14 5.64 -21.04
CA PRO A 234 1.31 7.09 -21.07
C PRO A 234 2.78 7.56 -21.06
N LEU A 235 3.61 6.87 -20.29
CA LEU A 235 5.05 7.12 -20.22
C LEU A 235 5.83 6.58 -21.43
N ALA A 236 5.23 5.78 -22.30
CA ALA A 236 5.89 5.29 -23.52
C ALA A 236 5.72 6.30 -24.66
N ASN A 237 6.78 6.53 -25.41
CA ASN A 237 6.83 7.34 -26.61
C ASN A 237 7.29 6.49 -27.79
N ILE A 238 6.36 6.08 -28.64
CA ILE A 238 6.69 5.18 -29.75
C ILE A 238 7.39 5.99 -30.85
N LYS A 239 8.69 5.75 -31.07
CA LYS A 239 9.48 6.44 -32.11
C LYS A 239 9.34 5.75 -33.46
N GLN A 240 9.43 4.42 -33.46
CA GLN A 240 9.33 3.62 -34.66
C GLN A 240 8.76 2.24 -34.33
N SER A 241 7.76 1.80 -35.09
CA SER A 241 7.21 0.44 -34.98
C SER A 241 6.76 -0.03 -36.35
N ASN A 242 7.11 -1.24 -36.73
CA ASN A 242 6.55 -1.93 -37.90
C ASN A 242 5.54 -3.03 -37.53
N LEU A 243 5.16 -3.10 -36.25
CA LEU A 243 4.13 -4.00 -35.75
C LEU A 243 2.73 -3.43 -35.98
N ASP A 244 1.73 -4.29 -35.84
CA ASP A 244 0.35 -3.83 -35.71
C ASP A 244 0.22 -2.81 -34.54
N PRO A 245 -0.54 -1.71 -34.69
CA PRO A 245 -0.69 -0.71 -33.65
C PRO A 245 -1.23 -1.25 -32.32
N LYS A 246 -2.15 -2.23 -32.35
CA LYS A 246 -2.70 -2.84 -31.12
C LYS A 246 -1.62 -3.60 -30.35
N LEU A 247 -0.79 -4.35 -31.07
CA LEU A 247 0.33 -5.08 -30.49
C LEU A 247 1.40 -4.12 -29.93
N THR A 248 1.70 -3.03 -30.66
CA THR A 248 2.63 -1.99 -30.19
C THR A 248 2.15 -1.36 -28.89
N ASN A 249 0.85 -1.04 -28.80
CA ASN A 249 0.23 -0.50 -27.59
C ASN A 249 0.37 -1.47 -26.41
N TYR A 250 0.00 -2.73 -26.61
CA TYR A 250 0.06 -3.74 -25.56
C TYR A 250 1.49 -3.98 -25.05
N LEU A 251 2.47 -4.12 -25.95
CA LEU A 251 3.86 -4.35 -25.60
C LEU A 251 4.51 -3.17 -24.88
N SER A 252 4.03 -1.95 -25.11
CA SER A 252 4.58 -0.76 -24.43
C SER A 252 4.46 -0.86 -22.91
N TYR A 253 3.40 -1.46 -22.38
CA TYR A 253 3.20 -1.66 -20.94
C TYR A 253 4.26 -2.59 -20.35
N GLY A 254 4.47 -3.75 -20.97
CA GLY A 254 5.47 -4.72 -20.53
C GLY A 254 6.88 -4.14 -20.58
N MET A 255 7.20 -3.31 -21.58
CA MET A 255 8.50 -2.63 -21.65
C MET A 255 8.69 -1.59 -20.54
N VAL A 256 7.67 -0.77 -20.26
CA VAL A 256 7.73 0.23 -19.17
C VAL A 256 7.89 -0.47 -17.81
N GLU A 257 7.11 -1.52 -17.55
CA GLU A 257 7.26 -2.31 -16.32
C GLU A 257 8.64 -2.99 -16.22
N THR A 258 9.13 -3.54 -17.33
CA THR A 258 10.47 -4.15 -17.40
C THR A 258 11.54 -3.13 -17.05
N LEU A 259 11.48 -1.91 -17.59
CA LEU A 259 12.45 -0.84 -17.34
C LEU A 259 12.35 -0.29 -15.92
N THR A 260 11.13 -0.21 -15.39
CA THR A 260 10.89 0.17 -13.99
C THR A 260 11.57 -0.84 -13.05
N TRP A 261 11.56 -2.13 -13.42
CA TRP A 261 12.16 -3.20 -12.61
C TRP A 261 13.66 -3.42 -12.89
N GLN A 262 14.10 -3.38 -14.15
CA GLN A 262 15.43 -3.76 -14.63
C GLN A 262 16.31 -2.54 -14.95
N GLY A 263 17.40 -2.38 -14.20
CA GLY A 263 18.46 -1.40 -14.42
C GLY A 263 19.64 -1.67 -13.47
N GLN A 264 20.85 -1.22 -13.79
CA GLN A 264 21.99 -1.38 -12.86
C GLN A 264 21.74 -0.51 -11.62
N ARG A 265 21.52 -1.15 -10.45
CA ARG A 265 21.09 -0.53 -9.17
C ARG A 265 19.64 0.00 -9.19
N SER A 266 18.70 -0.81 -9.69
CA SER A 266 17.29 -0.45 -9.93
C SER A 266 16.34 -0.58 -8.73
N LEU A 267 15.10 -0.09 -8.91
CA LEU A 267 13.99 -0.22 -7.96
C LEU A 267 13.70 -1.68 -7.55
N GLY A 268 13.83 -2.62 -8.49
CA GLY A 268 13.66 -4.06 -8.21
C GLY A 268 14.67 -4.61 -7.19
N ASP A 269 15.92 -4.13 -7.22
CA ASP A 269 16.95 -4.52 -6.24
C ASP A 269 16.62 -3.97 -4.85
N ILE A 270 16.16 -2.71 -4.77
CA ILE A 270 15.73 -2.07 -3.51
C ILE A 270 14.55 -2.82 -2.92
N ILE A 271 13.52 -3.10 -3.73
CA ILE A 271 12.34 -3.86 -3.33
C ILE A 271 12.74 -5.26 -2.86
N ASN A 272 13.60 -5.97 -3.58
CA ASN A 272 14.05 -7.32 -3.19
C ASN A 272 14.95 -7.31 -1.94
N HIS A 273 15.72 -6.25 -1.72
CA HIS A 273 16.45 -6.06 -0.47
C HIS A 273 15.48 -5.87 0.70
N TRP A 274 14.55 -4.93 0.55
CA TRP A 274 13.51 -4.62 1.53
C TRP A 274 12.59 -5.81 1.83
N ARG A 275 12.14 -6.55 0.81
CA ARG A 275 11.34 -7.78 0.94
C ARG A 275 12.02 -8.79 1.86
N ARG A 276 13.32 -9.03 1.68
CA ARG A 276 14.08 -9.96 2.53
C ARG A 276 14.33 -9.41 3.93
N LYS A 277 14.67 -8.12 4.03
CA LYS A 277 15.06 -7.47 5.29
C LYS A 277 13.88 -7.21 6.22
N SER A 278 12.80 -6.63 5.68
CA SER A 278 11.67 -6.11 6.45
C SER A 278 10.45 -7.03 6.44
N LEU A 279 10.17 -7.67 5.30
CA LEU A 279 8.99 -8.54 5.13
C LEU A 279 9.29 -10.03 5.25
N ASN A 280 10.56 -10.45 5.24
CA ASN A 280 10.95 -11.87 5.20
C ASN A 280 10.28 -12.64 4.05
N LEU A 281 10.15 -11.99 2.88
CA LEU A 281 9.61 -12.56 1.66
C LEU A 281 10.71 -12.89 0.65
N ASP A 282 10.43 -13.84 -0.23
CA ASP A 282 11.34 -14.24 -1.30
C ASP A 282 11.54 -13.13 -2.33
N PRO A 283 12.74 -12.99 -2.91
CA PRO A 283 12.98 -12.03 -3.97
C PRO A 283 12.16 -12.39 -5.23
N ILE A 284 11.70 -11.37 -5.95
CA ILE A 284 10.94 -11.50 -7.18
C ILE A 284 11.88 -11.38 -8.37
N SER A 285 11.76 -12.32 -9.32
CA SER A 285 12.50 -12.28 -10.58
C SER A 285 11.95 -11.20 -11.51
N SER A 286 12.80 -10.66 -12.38
CA SER A 286 12.37 -9.60 -13.30
C SER A 286 11.26 -10.01 -14.27
N THR A 287 11.18 -11.29 -14.63
CA THR A 287 10.11 -11.83 -15.49
C THR A 287 8.78 -11.97 -14.76
N THR A 288 8.81 -12.27 -13.46
CA THR A 288 7.60 -12.35 -12.64
C THR A 288 7.09 -10.94 -12.31
N ALA A 289 7.99 -9.98 -12.14
CA ALA A 289 7.62 -8.61 -11.78
C ALA A 289 6.73 -7.92 -12.83
N THR A 290 6.93 -8.19 -14.12
CA THR A 290 6.19 -7.58 -15.25
C THR A 290 4.81 -8.17 -15.48
N SER A 291 4.38 -9.12 -14.65
CA SER A 291 3.05 -9.74 -14.79
C SER A 291 2.39 -10.04 -13.46
N MET A 292 3.04 -9.80 -12.31
CA MET A 292 2.48 -10.16 -11.01
C MET A 292 1.13 -9.51 -10.72
N LEU A 293 0.90 -8.27 -11.15
CA LEU A 293 -0.38 -7.59 -10.91
C LEU A 293 -1.53 -8.21 -11.71
N SER A 294 -1.27 -8.57 -12.97
CA SER A 294 -2.26 -9.23 -13.82
C SER A 294 -2.44 -10.71 -13.46
N ALA A 295 -1.37 -11.42 -13.12
CA ALA A 295 -1.39 -12.82 -12.69
C ALA A 295 -2.16 -13.03 -11.38
N GLN A 296 -2.13 -12.04 -10.47
CA GLN A 296 -2.90 -12.06 -9.22
C GLN A 296 -4.30 -11.43 -9.37
N GLU A 297 -4.69 -11.06 -10.59
CA GLU A 297 -5.96 -10.38 -10.89
C GLU A 297 -6.24 -9.23 -9.92
N VAL A 298 -5.22 -8.40 -9.66
CA VAL A 298 -5.34 -7.28 -8.73
C VAL A 298 -6.40 -6.32 -9.29
N PRO A 299 -7.48 -6.03 -8.53
CA PRO A 299 -8.50 -5.09 -8.96
C PRO A 299 -7.92 -3.71 -9.23
N TYR A 300 -8.33 -3.10 -10.34
CA TYR A 300 -7.96 -1.74 -10.71
C TYR A 300 -9.22 -0.88 -10.84
N THR A 301 -9.17 0.34 -10.30
CA THR A 301 -10.19 1.36 -10.59
C THR A 301 -9.53 2.62 -11.12
N TYR A 302 -9.90 2.96 -12.34
CA TYR A 302 -9.44 4.16 -13.00
C TYR A 302 -10.37 5.35 -12.71
N CYS A 303 -9.75 6.43 -12.26
CA CYS A 303 -10.41 7.61 -11.71
C CYS A 303 -10.59 8.69 -12.79
N TRP A 304 -11.10 8.30 -13.96
CA TRP A 304 -11.44 9.21 -15.06
C TRP A 304 -12.83 8.92 -15.62
N SER A 305 -13.37 9.90 -16.36
CA SER A 305 -14.70 9.78 -16.96
C SER A 305 -14.70 8.81 -18.15
N PRO A 306 -15.58 7.79 -18.16
CA PRO A 306 -15.80 6.94 -19.33
C PRO A 306 -16.30 7.71 -20.56
N ALA A 307 -16.85 8.92 -20.39
CA ALA A 307 -17.23 9.80 -21.50
C ALA A 307 -16.02 10.35 -22.26
N LEU A 308 -14.88 10.51 -21.59
CA LEU A 308 -13.62 10.94 -22.21
C LEU A 308 -12.81 9.74 -22.72
N VAL A 309 -12.57 8.76 -21.84
CA VAL A 309 -11.84 7.54 -22.20
C VAL A 309 -12.69 6.33 -21.76
N PRO A 310 -13.40 5.67 -22.70
CA PRO A 310 -14.21 4.51 -22.35
C PRO A 310 -13.34 3.35 -21.90
N LYS A 311 -13.91 2.44 -21.10
CA LYS A 311 -13.25 1.18 -20.72
C LYS A 311 -12.88 0.40 -22.00
N PRO A 312 -11.59 0.11 -22.24
CA PRO A 312 -11.17 -0.78 -23.32
C PRO A 312 -11.86 -2.15 -23.24
N ALA A 313 -12.25 -2.69 -24.39
CA ALA A 313 -12.98 -3.96 -24.47
C ALA A 313 -12.12 -5.17 -24.06
N ASP A 314 -10.81 -5.05 -24.23
CA ASP A 314 -9.78 -6.03 -23.87
C ASP A 314 -9.37 -5.95 -22.39
N TRP A 315 -10.02 -5.12 -21.58
CA TRP A 315 -9.82 -5.16 -20.13
C TRP A 315 -10.70 -6.22 -19.45
N PRO A 316 -10.11 -7.03 -18.56
CA PRO A 316 -10.85 -8.03 -17.81
C PRO A 316 -11.85 -7.40 -16.83
N PRO A 317 -12.76 -8.21 -16.26
CA PRO A 317 -13.82 -7.73 -15.36
C PRO A 317 -13.31 -7.03 -14.09
N TYR A 318 -12.11 -7.36 -13.62
CA TYR A 318 -11.53 -6.78 -12.40
C TYR A 318 -10.97 -5.36 -12.57
N ILE A 319 -11.06 -4.78 -13.77
CA ILE A 319 -10.61 -3.42 -14.07
C ILE A 319 -11.81 -2.53 -14.37
N ASP A 320 -12.03 -1.49 -13.57
CA ASP A 320 -13.14 -0.57 -13.69
C ASP A 320 -12.70 0.85 -14.08
N VAL A 321 -13.62 1.61 -14.67
CA VAL A 321 -13.51 3.05 -14.91
C VAL A 321 -14.72 3.69 -14.24
N CYS A 322 -14.51 4.48 -13.19
CA CYS A 322 -15.60 4.91 -12.29
C CYS A 322 -16.03 6.37 -12.46
N GLY A 323 -15.24 7.20 -13.14
CA GLY A 323 -15.43 8.65 -13.17
C GLY A 323 -14.34 9.41 -12.43
N PHE A 324 -14.22 10.70 -12.69
CA PHE A 324 -13.27 11.58 -11.98
C PHE A 324 -13.70 11.83 -10.53
N PHE A 325 -12.71 12.02 -9.66
CA PHE A 325 -12.96 12.38 -8.26
C PHE A 325 -13.00 13.90 -8.13
N PHE A 326 -14.20 14.45 -8.18
CA PHE A 326 -14.42 15.87 -7.95
C PHE A 326 -14.66 16.16 -6.47
N ARG A 327 -14.22 17.35 -6.04
CA ARG A 327 -14.61 17.92 -4.75
C ARG A 327 -15.73 18.92 -4.93
N GLU A 328 -16.38 19.26 -3.81
CA GLU A 328 -17.26 20.42 -3.78
C GLU A 328 -16.46 21.71 -4.03
N GLU A 329 -17.08 22.62 -4.77
CA GLU A 329 -16.53 23.93 -5.04
C GLU A 329 -16.37 24.72 -3.73
N PRO A 330 -15.19 25.29 -3.47
CA PRO A 330 -14.99 26.08 -2.26
C PRO A 330 -15.77 27.39 -2.35
N GLN A 331 -16.25 27.89 -1.21
CA GLN A 331 -16.74 29.26 -1.13
C GLN A 331 -15.58 30.22 -1.42
N TYR A 332 -15.65 30.90 -2.55
CA TYR A 332 -14.60 31.81 -3.02
C TYR A 332 -15.21 33.13 -3.46
N THR A 333 -14.64 34.23 -2.96
CA THR A 333 -14.96 35.59 -3.41
C THR A 333 -13.77 36.11 -4.21
N PRO A 334 -13.93 36.38 -5.51
CA PRO A 334 -12.83 36.86 -6.33
C PRO A 334 -12.41 38.28 -5.91
N PRO A 335 -11.12 38.60 -5.97
CA PRO A 335 -10.65 39.98 -5.90
C PRO A 335 -11.32 40.88 -6.95
N ASP A 336 -11.54 42.15 -6.61
CA ASP A 336 -12.26 43.12 -7.45
C ASP A 336 -11.69 43.23 -8.87
N HIS A 337 -10.38 43.19 -9.03
CA HIS A 337 -9.72 43.28 -10.34
C HIS A 337 -10.08 42.10 -11.27
N ILE A 338 -10.23 40.88 -10.73
CA ILE A 338 -10.65 39.70 -11.50
C ILE A 338 -12.12 39.83 -11.88
N ALA A 339 -12.96 40.22 -10.92
CA ALA A 339 -14.40 40.40 -11.15
C ALA A 339 -14.68 41.48 -12.22
N GLN A 340 -13.99 42.63 -12.13
CA GLN A 340 -14.09 43.72 -13.10
C GLN A 340 -13.64 43.28 -14.49
N PHE A 341 -12.50 42.56 -14.60
CA PHE A 341 -12.02 42.07 -15.89
C PHE A 341 -13.00 41.09 -16.55
N LEU A 342 -13.58 40.17 -15.78
CA LEU A 342 -14.60 39.24 -16.27
C LEU A 342 -15.83 39.99 -16.81
N GLN A 343 -16.28 41.05 -16.12
CA GLN A 343 -17.44 41.86 -16.52
C GLN A 343 -17.17 42.81 -17.69
N ALA A 344 -15.91 43.22 -17.91
CA ALA A 344 -15.55 44.25 -18.89
C ALA A 344 -15.67 43.84 -20.37
N GLY A 345 -16.09 42.62 -20.71
CA GLY A 345 -16.14 42.19 -22.11
C GLY A 345 -16.49 40.71 -22.33
N PRO A 346 -16.16 40.13 -23.50
CA PRO A 346 -16.48 38.73 -23.84
C PRO A 346 -15.66 37.72 -23.02
N PRO A 347 -16.19 36.53 -22.68
CA PRO A 347 -15.52 35.57 -21.80
C PRO A 347 -14.06 35.29 -22.22
N PRO A 348 -13.07 35.47 -21.32
CA PRO A 348 -11.66 35.26 -21.65
C PRO A 348 -11.32 33.77 -21.73
N ILE A 349 -10.16 33.42 -22.30
CA ILE A 349 -9.57 32.07 -22.16
C ILE A 349 -8.69 32.00 -20.92
N TYR A 350 -8.63 30.84 -20.27
CA TYR A 350 -7.68 30.60 -19.18
C TYR A 350 -6.37 30.03 -19.74
N ILE A 351 -5.23 30.50 -19.23
CA ILE A 351 -3.91 29.94 -19.53
C ILE A 351 -3.16 29.70 -18.22
N GLY A 352 -2.82 28.44 -17.93
CA GLY A 352 -2.09 28.09 -16.71
C GLY A 352 -1.35 26.75 -16.81
N PHE A 353 -0.04 26.77 -16.61
CA PHE A 353 0.79 25.57 -16.66
C PHE A 353 1.09 24.96 -15.28
N GLY A 354 0.48 25.48 -14.20
CA GLY A 354 0.65 24.95 -12.85
C GLY A 354 2.05 25.20 -12.27
N SER A 355 2.50 24.32 -11.39
CA SER A 355 3.78 24.41 -10.67
C SER A 355 5.00 23.97 -11.50
N ILE A 356 5.00 24.27 -12.81
CA ILE A 356 6.10 23.92 -13.70
C ILE A 356 7.16 25.02 -13.66
N VAL A 357 8.42 24.62 -13.46
CA VAL A 357 9.59 25.50 -13.61
C VAL A 357 9.95 25.54 -15.09
N MET A 358 10.06 26.73 -15.66
CA MET A 358 10.36 26.95 -17.07
C MET A 358 11.63 27.80 -17.19
N ASP A 359 12.54 27.39 -18.07
CA ASP A 359 13.84 28.07 -18.24
C ASP A 359 13.71 29.50 -18.79
N ASP A 360 12.70 29.77 -19.63
CA ASP A 360 12.48 31.08 -20.25
C ASP A 360 11.00 31.49 -20.23
N SER A 361 10.55 31.97 -19.08
CA SER A 361 9.18 32.44 -18.86
C SER A 361 8.85 33.74 -19.61
N ALA A 362 9.86 34.56 -19.90
CA ALA A 362 9.71 35.82 -20.64
C ALA A 362 9.33 35.55 -22.10
N ARG A 363 10.05 34.66 -22.79
CA ARG A 363 9.74 34.25 -24.17
C ARG A 363 8.35 33.63 -24.28
N MET A 364 7.97 32.78 -23.32
CA MET A 364 6.65 32.16 -23.30
C MET A 364 5.55 33.21 -23.11
N THR A 365 5.76 34.19 -22.23
CA THR A 365 4.82 35.30 -22.01
C THR A 365 4.64 36.10 -23.29
N ASP A 366 5.72 36.48 -23.98
CA ASP A 366 5.64 37.26 -25.23
C ASP A 366 4.92 36.48 -26.36
N LEU A 367 5.21 35.18 -26.48
CA LEU A 367 4.54 34.29 -27.42
C LEU A 367 3.02 34.25 -27.17
N ILE A 368 2.62 34.07 -25.90
CA ILE A 368 1.20 34.04 -25.50
C ILE A 368 0.53 35.38 -25.83
N LEU A 369 1.09 36.50 -25.38
CA LEU A 369 0.51 37.82 -25.61
C LEU A 369 0.39 38.15 -27.10
N THR A 370 1.39 37.76 -27.90
CA THR A 370 1.35 37.96 -29.36
C THR A 370 0.27 37.11 -30.04
N ALA A 371 0.08 35.85 -29.63
CA ALA A 371 -1.00 35.01 -30.14
C ALA A 371 -2.39 35.56 -29.74
N LEU A 372 -2.55 36.03 -28.50
CA LEU A 372 -3.80 36.65 -28.03
C LEU A 372 -4.18 37.88 -28.86
N ARG A 373 -3.21 38.74 -29.16
CA ARG A 373 -3.40 39.91 -30.04
C ARG A 373 -3.79 39.52 -31.46
N ARG A 374 -3.22 38.45 -32.01
CA ARG A 374 -3.59 37.94 -33.35
C ARG A 374 -5.01 37.38 -33.40
N CYS A 375 -5.41 36.62 -32.37
CA CYS A 375 -6.76 36.07 -32.29
C CYS A 375 -7.82 37.10 -31.86
N GLY A 376 -7.41 38.24 -31.29
CA GLY A 376 -8.32 39.26 -30.76
C GLY A 376 -9.12 38.76 -29.54
N VAL A 377 -8.50 37.92 -28.70
CA VAL A 377 -9.17 37.28 -27.55
C VAL A 377 -8.58 37.75 -26.23
N ARG A 378 -9.42 37.81 -25.19
CA ARG A 378 -9.01 38.14 -23.83
C ARG A 378 -8.53 36.88 -23.10
N ALA A 379 -7.58 37.02 -22.17
CA ALA A 379 -7.08 35.90 -21.37
C ALA A 379 -6.90 36.21 -19.88
N ILE A 380 -7.05 35.17 -19.08
CA ILE A 380 -6.63 35.13 -17.68
C ILE A 380 -5.42 34.20 -17.62
N ILE A 381 -4.28 34.72 -17.22
CA ILE A 381 -3.01 34.00 -17.18
C ILE A 381 -2.62 33.76 -15.73
N SER A 382 -2.53 32.50 -15.31
CA SER A 382 -2.01 32.16 -13.98
C SER A 382 -0.49 32.28 -13.97
N ARG A 383 0.06 33.07 -13.04
CA ARG A 383 1.51 33.30 -12.91
C ARG A 383 2.27 32.01 -12.64
N GLY A 384 1.71 31.14 -11.81
CA GLY A 384 2.30 29.84 -11.43
C GLY A 384 3.73 29.95 -10.88
N TRP A 385 4.43 28.82 -10.83
CA TRP A 385 5.85 28.79 -10.43
C TRP A 385 6.80 29.34 -11.50
N ALA A 386 6.33 29.40 -12.76
CA ALA A 386 7.05 29.99 -13.87
C ALA A 386 7.07 31.54 -13.85
N LYS A 387 6.35 32.18 -12.90
CA LYS A 387 6.23 33.64 -12.79
C LYS A 387 5.90 34.33 -14.12
N LEU A 388 4.94 33.76 -14.86
CA LEU A 388 4.50 34.34 -16.14
C LEU A 388 4.03 35.79 -15.96
N GLY A 389 4.40 36.66 -16.88
CA GLY A 389 4.02 38.07 -16.84
C GLY A 389 4.67 38.91 -15.73
N GLU A 390 5.82 38.51 -15.19
CA GLU A 390 6.60 39.39 -14.31
C GLU A 390 7.11 40.60 -15.13
N GLY A 391 6.62 41.80 -14.80
CA GLY A 391 6.97 43.05 -15.51
C GLY A 391 6.20 43.35 -16.80
N SER A 392 5.22 42.52 -17.18
CA SER A 392 4.41 42.70 -18.40
C SER A 392 2.96 43.09 -18.08
N SER A 393 2.39 43.98 -18.90
CA SER A 393 0.97 44.36 -18.85
C SER A 393 0.39 44.36 -20.27
N ASP A 394 -0.83 43.85 -20.44
CA ASP A 394 -1.56 43.87 -21.71
C ASP A 394 -3.04 44.18 -21.42
N GLU A 395 -3.70 44.96 -22.29
CA GLU A 395 -5.11 45.32 -22.12
C GLU A 395 -6.05 44.10 -22.23
N ASN A 396 -5.63 43.07 -22.96
CA ASN A 396 -6.40 41.85 -23.18
C ASN A 396 -6.02 40.71 -22.22
N ALA A 397 -5.04 40.89 -21.34
CA ALA A 397 -4.61 39.83 -20.42
C ALA A 397 -4.48 40.32 -18.98
N ILE A 398 -5.04 39.55 -18.04
CA ILE A 398 -4.83 39.74 -16.61
C ILE A 398 -4.00 38.60 -16.04
N PHE A 399 -3.04 38.94 -15.18
CA PHE A 399 -2.19 37.98 -14.50
C PHE A 399 -2.68 37.76 -13.08
N ILE A 400 -2.98 36.52 -12.75
CA ILE A 400 -3.53 36.13 -11.43
C ILE A 400 -2.61 35.14 -10.72
N ASP A 401 -2.70 35.13 -9.40
CA ASP A 401 -2.08 34.09 -8.56
C ASP A 401 -3.04 32.88 -8.43
N ASP A 402 -3.07 32.24 -7.26
CA ASP A 402 -3.89 31.06 -7.02
C ASP A 402 -5.39 31.40 -7.02
N CYS A 403 -6.15 30.70 -7.85
CA CYS A 403 -7.61 30.85 -7.98
C CYS A 403 -8.23 29.46 -8.19
N PRO A 404 -9.30 29.10 -7.44
CA PRO A 404 -9.96 27.81 -7.60
C PRO A 404 -10.47 27.61 -9.03
N HIS A 405 -9.96 26.58 -9.71
CA HIS A 405 -10.35 26.26 -11.09
C HIS A 405 -11.85 25.91 -11.20
N GLU A 406 -12.42 25.28 -10.17
CA GLU A 406 -13.83 24.89 -10.13
C GLU A 406 -14.76 26.12 -10.22
N TRP A 407 -14.32 27.25 -9.68
CA TRP A 407 -15.03 28.52 -9.78
C TRP A 407 -14.70 29.23 -11.10
N LEU A 408 -13.41 29.40 -11.40
CA LEU A 408 -12.93 30.21 -12.51
C LEU A 408 -13.39 29.67 -13.88
N PHE A 409 -13.37 28.36 -14.07
CA PHE A 409 -13.67 27.74 -15.36
C PHE A 409 -15.11 27.90 -15.81
N LYS A 410 -16.01 28.33 -14.92
CA LYS A 410 -17.40 28.69 -15.28
C LYS A 410 -17.49 29.97 -16.11
N TYR A 411 -16.50 30.86 -15.98
CA TYR A 411 -16.51 32.21 -16.55
C TYR A 411 -15.61 32.37 -17.79
N VAL A 412 -14.94 31.30 -18.22
CA VAL A 412 -14.00 31.32 -19.35
C VAL A 412 -14.59 30.67 -20.60
N ALA A 413 -14.05 31.01 -21.78
CA ALA A 413 -14.46 30.44 -23.06
C ALA A 413 -13.76 29.11 -23.39
N GLY A 414 -12.53 28.93 -22.90
CA GLY A 414 -11.69 27.76 -23.14
C GLY A 414 -10.49 27.75 -22.19
N VAL A 415 -9.81 26.61 -22.09
CA VAL A 415 -8.75 26.38 -21.11
C VAL A 415 -7.49 25.89 -21.84
N ILE A 416 -6.36 26.55 -21.59
CA ILE A 416 -5.04 26.13 -22.06
C ILE A 416 -4.20 25.77 -20.84
N HIS A 417 -3.70 24.54 -20.76
CA HIS A 417 -2.92 24.10 -19.61
C HIS A 417 -1.91 23.01 -19.93
N HIS A 418 -1.10 22.64 -18.93
CA HIS A 418 -0.04 21.65 -19.05
C HIS A 418 -0.53 20.21 -19.34
N GLY A 419 -1.73 19.84 -18.88
CA GLY A 419 -2.33 18.52 -19.18
C GLY A 419 -2.52 17.62 -17.97
N GLY A 420 -2.37 18.13 -16.74
CA GLY A 420 -2.61 17.34 -15.54
C GLY A 420 -4.07 16.87 -15.45
N ALA A 421 -4.26 15.58 -15.13
CA ALA A 421 -5.57 14.91 -15.13
C ALA A 421 -6.68 15.72 -14.44
N GLY A 422 -6.41 16.28 -13.25
CA GLY A 422 -7.39 17.07 -12.50
C GLY A 422 -7.79 18.39 -13.18
N THR A 423 -6.86 19.07 -13.85
CA THR A 423 -7.19 20.33 -14.57
C THR A 423 -7.98 20.03 -15.83
N THR A 424 -7.59 18.97 -16.56
CA THR A 424 -8.33 18.46 -17.73
C THR A 424 -9.77 18.09 -17.35
N ALA A 425 -9.93 17.35 -16.25
CA ALA A 425 -11.24 16.97 -15.73
C ALA A 425 -12.10 18.19 -15.36
N CYS A 426 -11.52 19.18 -14.67
CA CYS A 426 -12.23 20.40 -14.28
C CYS A 426 -12.69 21.23 -15.49
N GLY A 427 -11.84 21.35 -16.51
CA GLY A 427 -12.17 22.06 -17.76
C GLY A 427 -13.35 21.40 -18.49
N LEU A 428 -13.26 20.09 -18.71
CA LEU A 428 -14.30 19.32 -19.36
C LEU A 428 -15.60 19.27 -18.55
N LEU A 429 -15.53 19.13 -17.23
CA LEU A 429 -16.71 19.16 -16.36
C LEU A 429 -17.50 20.47 -16.53
N ASN A 430 -16.81 21.60 -16.67
CA ASN A 430 -17.42 22.90 -16.88
C ASN A 430 -17.81 23.17 -18.35
N ALA A 431 -17.76 22.17 -19.23
CA ALA A 431 -18.02 22.29 -20.67
C ALA A 431 -17.08 23.29 -21.38
N ARG A 432 -15.82 23.39 -20.93
CA ARG A 432 -14.82 24.24 -21.57
C ARG A 432 -13.96 23.43 -22.54
N PRO A 433 -13.89 23.84 -23.82
CA PRO A 433 -12.85 23.35 -24.73
C PRO A 433 -11.47 23.46 -24.09
N THR A 434 -10.64 22.44 -24.27
CA THR A 434 -9.37 22.32 -23.54
C THR A 434 -8.20 22.05 -24.50
N PHE A 435 -7.18 22.92 -24.50
CA PHE A 435 -5.93 22.72 -25.23
C PHE A 435 -4.80 22.38 -24.26
N ILE A 436 -4.05 21.32 -24.59
CA ILE A 436 -3.00 20.79 -23.73
C ILE A 436 -1.62 21.06 -24.36
N VAL A 437 -0.77 21.75 -23.60
CA VAL A 437 0.64 21.99 -23.93
C VAL A 437 1.49 21.13 -22.99
N PRO A 438 1.86 19.90 -23.38
CA PRO A 438 2.55 18.98 -22.48
C PRO A 438 4.02 19.36 -22.24
N PHE A 439 4.45 19.07 -21.02
CA PHE A 439 5.82 19.19 -20.53
C PHE A 439 6.45 17.82 -20.24
N PHE A 440 5.74 16.96 -19.51
CA PHE A 440 6.26 15.64 -19.12
C PHE A 440 5.14 14.64 -18.75
N GLY A 441 5.51 13.37 -18.57
CA GLY A 441 4.65 12.35 -17.98
C GLY A 441 3.40 11.99 -18.82
N ASP A 442 2.23 12.00 -18.19
CA ASP A 442 0.93 11.61 -18.75
C ASP A 442 0.21 12.71 -19.55
N GLN A 443 0.75 13.93 -19.52
CA GLN A 443 0.15 15.10 -20.17
C GLN A 443 -0.08 14.92 -21.70
N PRO A 444 0.85 14.34 -22.49
CA PRO A 444 0.60 14.07 -23.91
C PRO A 444 -0.56 13.09 -24.16
N PHE A 445 -0.76 12.14 -23.26
CA PHE A 445 -1.86 11.18 -23.34
C PHE A 445 -3.20 11.92 -23.18
N TRP A 446 -3.36 12.74 -22.15
CA TRP A 446 -4.59 13.54 -21.97
C TRP A 446 -4.86 14.48 -23.12
N GLY A 447 -3.83 15.16 -23.62
CA GLY A 447 -3.94 16.00 -24.82
C GLY A 447 -4.48 15.22 -26.02
N SER A 448 -3.95 14.03 -26.25
CA SER A 448 -4.40 13.18 -27.34
C SER A 448 -5.83 12.68 -27.16
N MET A 449 -6.24 12.35 -25.93
CA MET A 449 -7.62 11.91 -25.64
C MET A 449 -8.63 13.03 -25.82
N VAL A 450 -8.33 14.24 -25.32
CA VAL A 450 -9.19 15.43 -25.50
C VAL A 450 -9.35 15.76 -26.99
N ALA A 451 -8.26 15.71 -27.75
CA ALA A 451 -8.29 15.98 -29.19
C ALA A 451 -9.08 14.93 -29.97
N LYS A 452 -8.88 13.64 -29.67
CA LYS A 452 -9.65 12.53 -30.28
C LYS A 452 -11.15 12.62 -29.95
N ALA A 453 -11.49 13.12 -28.76
CA ALA A 453 -12.88 13.38 -28.38
C ALA A 453 -13.47 14.64 -29.02
N GLY A 454 -12.66 15.41 -29.77
CA GLY A 454 -13.07 16.65 -30.43
C GLY A 454 -13.27 17.84 -29.48
N ALA A 455 -12.93 17.71 -28.20
CA ALA A 455 -13.10 18.74 -27.18
C ALA A 455 -11.90 19.71 -27.07
N GLY A 456 -10.95 19.61 -28.00
CA GLY A 456 -9.80 20.49 -28.08
C GLY A 456 -8.90 20.20 -29.29
N PRO A 457 -7.93 21.08 -29.59
CA PRO A 457 -6.90 20.81 -30.60
C PRO A 457 -5.91 19.73 -30.13
N PHE A 458 -5.19 19.12 -31.09
CA PHE A 458 -4.10 18.18 -30.78
C PHE A 458 -3.01 18.85 -29.92
N PRO A 459 -2.42 18.11 -28.97
CA PRO A 459 -1.43 18.68 -28.06
C PRO A 459 -0.16 19.10 -28.81
N ILE A 460 0.39 20.25 -28.44
CA ILE A 460 1.64 20.78 -28.99
C ILE A 460 2.64 20.88 -27.85
N ARG A 461 3.79 20.23 -27.98
CA ARG A 461 4.83 20.24 -26.95
C ARG A 461 5.32 21.66 -26.70
N HIS A 462 5.64 21.99 -25.45
CA HIS A 462 6.10 23.33 -25.08
C HIS A 462 7.34 23.79 -25.89
N LYS A 463 8.25 22.87 -26.26
CA LYS A 463 9.43 23.15 -27.10
C LYS A 463 9.10 23.48 -28.55
N GLU A 464 7.97 22.99 -29.05
CA GLU A 464 7.51 23.18 -30.43
C GLU A 464 6.53 24.35 -30.55
N LEU A 465 6.11 24.93 -29.43
CA LEU A 465 5.16 26.04 -29.40
C LEU A 465 5.78 27.29 -30.04
N ASN A 466 5.04 27.89 -30.97
CA ASN A 466 5.35 29.14 -31.63
C ASN A 466 4.06 29.98 -31.78
N VAL A 467 4.19 31.21 -32.26
CA VAL A 467 3.03 32.11 -32.37
C VAL A 467 1.99 31.55 -33.34
N ASP A 468 2.41 30.99 -34.48
CA ASP A 468 1.48 30.53 -35.53
C ASP A 468 0.69 29.30 -35.07
N ASN A 469 1.35 28.31 -34.48
CA ASN A 469 0.68 27.10 -34.02
C ASN A 469 -0.20 27.34 -32.78
N LEU A 470 0.19 28.26 -31.88
CA LEU A 470 -0.67 28.68 -30.76
C LEU A 470 -1.91 29.43 -31.26
N THR A 471 -1.75 30.31 -32.26
CA THR A 471 -2.86 31.04 -32.88
C THR A 471 -3.87 30.05 -33.48
N ASN A 472 -3.40 29.09 -34.30
CA ASN A 472 -4.25 28.05 -34.89
C ASN A 472 -4.94 27.18 -33.82
N ALA A 473 -4.23 26.86 -32.73
CA ALA A 473 -4.78 26.10 -31.62
C ALA A 473 -5.88 26.87 -30.89
N ILE A 474 -5.71 28.18 -30.66
CA ILE A 474 -6.73 29.05 -30.04
C ILE A 474 -7.97 29.14 -30.93
N GLU A 475 -7.80 29.31 -32.24
CA GLU A 475 -8.92 29.34 -33.19
C GLU A 475 -9.71 28.03 -33.16
N THR A 476 -9.00 26.89 -33.16
CA THR A 476 -9.63 25.56 -33.06
C THR A 476 -10.31 25.35 -31.71
N LEU A 477 -9.70 25.82 -30.62
CA LEU A 477 -10.23 25.74 -29.26
C LEU A 477 -11.57 26.48 -29.14
N LEU A 478 -11.68 27.64 -29.79
CA LEU A 478 -12.88 28.49 -29.75
C LEU A 478 -13.90 28.16 -30.84
N ALA A 479 -13.63 27.19 -31.70
CA ALA A 479 -14.55 26.79 -32.75
C ALA A 479 -15.87 26.22 -32.17
N PRO A 480 -17.04 26.51 -32.79
CA PRO A 480 -18.33 26.02 -32.30
C PRO A 480 -18.42 24.49 -32.17
N ALA A 481 -17.79 23.74 -33.07
CA ALA A 481 -17.77 22.28 -33.04
C ALA A 481 -17.06 21.75 -31.78
N THR A 482 -15.92 22.35 -31.41
CA THR A 482 -15.14 21.99 -30.22
C THR A 482 -15.93 22.26 -28.95
N LYS A 483 -16.65 23.38 -28.89
CA LYS A 483 -17.55 23.71 -27.79
C LYS A 483 -18.69 22.72 -27.65
N THR A 484 -19.34 22.33 -28.75
CA THR A 484 -20.42 21.33 -28.73
C THR A 484 -19.92 19.97 -28.23
N ALA A 485 -18.73 19.54 -28.64
CA ALA A 485 -18.11 18.31 -28.14
C ALA A 485 -17.83 18.39 -26.63
N ALA A 486 -17.27 19.51 -26.15
CA ALA A 486 -17.03 19.73 -24.73
C ALA A 486 -18.33 19.73 -23.89
N ILE A 487 -19.42 20.31 -24.41
CA ILE A 487 -20.75 20.27 -23.76
C ILE A 487 -21.24 18.83 -23.64
N ARG A 488 -21.18 18.02 -24.70
CA ARG A 488 -21.63 16.62 -24.68
C ARG A 488 -20.89 15.78 -23.63
N ILE A 489 -19.57 15.98 -23.52
CA ILE A 489 -18.75 15.29 -22.51
C ILE A 489 -19.17 15.76 -21.11
N SER A 490 -19.32 17.08 -20.91
CA SER A 490 -19.76 17.67 -19.64
C SER A 490 -21.11 17.13 -19.18
N GLU A 491 -22.10 17.06 -20.07
CA GLU A 491 -23.45 16.54 -19.75
C GLU A 491 -23.39 15.11 -19.21
N THR A 492 -22.51 14.27 -19.78
CA THR A 492 -22.30 12.90 -19.28
C THR A 492 -21.58 12.93 -17.93
N MET A 493 -20.48 13.68 -17.83
CA MET A 493 -19.68 13.81 -16.61
C MET A 493 -20.48 14.34 -15.41
N GLN A 494 -21.45 15.22 -15.62
CA GLN A 494 -22.31 15.76 -14.54
C GLN A 494 -23.21 14.69 -13.91
N THR A 495 -23.49 13.59 -14.62
CA THR A 495 -24.26 12.45 -14.10
C THR A 495 -23.39 11.39 -13.44
N GLU A 496 -22.06 11.53 -13.52
CA GLU A 496 -21.12 10.58 -12.93
C GLU A 496 -20.87 10.89 -11.45
N HIS A 497 -20.82 9.84 -10.63
CA HIS A 497 -20.46 9.93 -9.22
C HIS A 497 -19.16 9.17 -8.97
N GLY A 498 -18.04 9.69 -9.48
CA GLY A 498 -16.76 8.98 -9.53
C GLY A 498 -16.31 8.37 -8.20
N VAL A 499 -16.39 9.15 -7.11
CA VAL A 499 -15.99 8.71 -5.77
C VAL A 499 -16.89 7.58 -5.26
N ALA A 500 -18.21 7.74 -5.37
CA ALA A 500 -19.17 6.71 -4.92
C ALA A 500 -19.07 5.43 -5.75
N GLN A 501 -18.85 5.55 -7.07
CA GLN A 501 -18.63 4.41 -7.96
C GLN A 501 -17.31 3.70 -7.65
N ALA A 502 -16.25 4.42 -7.28
CA ALA A 502 -15.00 3.81 -6.87
C ALA A 502 -15.11 3.04 -5.55
N VAL A 503 -15.87 3.55 -4.57
CA VAL A 503 -16.18 2.81 -3.34
C VAL A 503 -17.00 1.55 -3.65
N GLN A 504 -17.98 1.64 -4.55
CA GLN A 504 -18.75 0.47 -4.98
C GLN A 504 -17.88 -0.57 -5.71
N SER A 505 -16.98 -0.13 -6.60
CA SER A 505 -16.00 -0.99 -7.25
C SER A 505 -15.11 -1.68 -6.21
N PHE A 506 -14.61 -0.96 -5.21
CA PHE A 506 -13.85 -1.54 -4.11
C PHE A 506 -14.67 -2.60 -3.36
N HIS A 507 -15.91 -2.30 -2.96
CA HIS A 507 -16.80 -3.24 -2.26
C HIS A 507 -17.21 -4.45 -3.10
N HIS A 508 -17.25 -4.31 -4.41
CA HIS A 508 -17.52 -5.40 -5.34
C HIS A 508 -16.37 -6.42 -5.34
N HIS A 509 -15.13 -5.91 -5.35
CA HIS A 509 -13.91 -6.72 -5.47
C HIS A 509 -13.39 -7.30 -4.14
N LEU A 510 -14.04 -7.00 -3.01
CA LEU A 510 -13.70 -7.61 -1.73
C LEU A 510 -14.01 -9.12 -1.75
N PRO A 511 -13.15 -9.97 -1.16
CA PRO A 511 -13.35 -11.42 -1.08
C PRO A 511 -14.40 -11.74 0.00
N ARG A 512 -15.68 -11.52 -0.33
CA ARG A 512 -16.82 -11.58 0.60
C ARG A 512 -16.84 -12.85 1.43
N ASP A 513 -16.61 -13.99 0.78
CA ASP A 513 -16.73 -15.28 1.41
C ASP A 513 -15.69 -15.49 2.51
N THR A 514 -14.48 -14.96 2.39
CA THR A 514 -13.35 -15.20 3.32
C THR A 514 -13.11 -14.07 4.31
N LEU A 515 -13.62 -12.86 4.02
CA LEU A 515 -13.39 -11.66 4.81
C LEU A 515 -14.27 -11.56 6.06
N THR A 516 -15.48 -12.14 6.04
CA THR A 516 -16.45 -12.00 7.14
C THR A 516 -16.37 -13.10 8.18
N CYS A 517 -16.67 -12.74 9.44
CA CYS A 517 -16.85 -13.70 10.51
C CYS A 517 -18.08 -14.60 10.30
N ASP A 518 -17.92 -15.89 10.57
CA ASP A 518 -18.99 -16.89 10.45
C ASP A 518 -20.06 -16.77 11.54
N LEU A 519 -19.73 -16.14 12.69
CA LEU A 519 -20.60 -16.03 13.87
C LEU A 519 -21.16 -14.63 14.11
N LEU A 520 -20.45 -13.60 13.64
CA LEU A 520 -20.87 -12.19 13.70
C LEU A 520 -20.82 -11.60 12.28
N PRO A 521 -21.87 -11.82 11.46
CA PRO A 521 -21.96 -11.25 10.13
C PRO A 521 -21.90 -9.72 10.22
N GLY A 522 -20.95 -9.09 9.52
CA GLY A 522 -20.69 -7.65 9.60
C GLY A 522 -19.33 -7.30 10.23
N GLU A 523 -18.67 -8.26 10.87
CA GLU A 523 -17.30 -8.11 11.36
C GLU A 523 -16.30 -8.87 10.50
N VAL A 524 -15.09 -8.34 10.43
CA VAL A 524 -13.94 -8.96 9.76
C VAL A 524 -13.49 -10.22 10.51
N ALA A 525 -13.25 -11.30 9.76
CA ALA A 525 -12.62 -12.51 10.29
C ALA A 525 -11.10 -12.32 10.35
N ALA A 526 -10.59 -11.95 11.53
CA ALA A 526 -9.14 -11.87 11.77
C ALA A 526 -8.51 -13.23 12.06
N TRP A 527 -9.32 -14.20 12.50
CA TRP A 527 -8.85 -15.48 13.04
C TRP A 527 -9.53 -16.67 12.37
N MET A 528 -8.79 -17.78 12.27
CA MET A 528 -9.27 -19.04 11.72
C MET A 528 -9.02 -20.17 12.72
N TYR A 529 -10.07 -20.92 13.06
CA TYR A 529 -10.03 -22.05 13.99
C TYR A 529 -10.10 -23.39 13.24
N ASP A 530 -9.19 -24.32 13.59
CA ASP A 530 -9.02 -25.60 12.90
C ASP A 530 -10.32 -26.44 12.85
N ALA A 531 -10.76 -26.74 11.63
CA ALA A 531 -11.94 -27.57 11.35
C ALA A 531 -11.91 -28.94 12.05
N LYS A 532 -10.72 -29.52 12.26
CA LYS A 532 -10.54 -30.83 12.91
C LYS A 532 -10.91 -30.84 14.38
N ARG A 533 -11.14 -29.67 14.99
CA ARG A 533 -11.58 -29.51 16.38
C ARG A 533 -13.04 -29.11 16.53
N LEU A 534 -13.69 -28.76 15.42
CA LEU A 534 -15.13 -28.54 15.38
C LEU A 534 -15.91 -29.83 15.59
N SER A 535 -17.13 -29.71 16.13
CA SER A 535 -18.08 -30.80 16.23
C SER A 535 -18.36 -31.40 14.85
N LYS A 536 -18.89 -32.63 14.77
CA LYS A 536 -19.23 -33.22 13.47
C LYS A 536 -20.23 -32.39 12.68
N ALA A 537 -21.18 -31.74 13.38
CA ALA A 537 -22.16 -30.85 12.76
C ALA A 537 -21.49 -29.58 12.22
N ASP A 538 -20.67 -28.92 13.04
CA ASP A 538 -20.02 -27.66 12.66
C ASP A 538 -18.94 -27.88 11.60
N ARG A 539 -18.20 -29.00 11.63
CA ARG A 539 -17.24 -29.35 10.57
C ARG A 539 -17.92 -29.56 9.21
N LYS A 540 -19.18 -30.01 9.19
CA LYS A 540 -19.93 -30.15 7.93
C LYS A 540 -20.24 -28.78 7.32
N LYS A 541 -20.47 -27.77 8.16
CA LYS A 541 -20.75 -26.37 7.77
C LYS A 541 -19.47 -25.59 7.47
N HIS A 542 -18.41 -25.80 8.26
CA HIS A 542 -17.13 -25.08 8.23
C HIS A 542 -15.97 -26.03 7.88
N LYS A 543 -16.00 -26.62 6.68
CA LYS A 543 -15.04 -27.64 6.25
C LYS A 543 -13.58 -27.17 6.25
N ASN A 544 -13.37 -25.89 5.95
CA ASN A 544 -12.04 -25.28 5.82
C ASN A 544 -11.59 -24.57 7.11
N GLY A 545 -12.38 -24.63 8.18
CA GLY A 545 -12.13 -23.93 9.43
C GLY A 545 -13.24 -22.94 9.74
N LEU A 546 -13.35 -22.55 11.00
CA LEU A 546 -14.31 -21.56 11.47
C LEU A 546 -13.63 -20.18 11.53
N ARG A 547 -14.19 -19.21 10.81
CA ARG A 547 -13.66 -17.84 10.72
C ARG A 547 -14.28 -16.97 11.80
N LEU A 548 -13.42 -16.37 12.60
CA LEU A 548 -13.80 -15.67 13.82
C LEU A 548 -13.30 -14.23 13.77
N SER A 549 -14.18 -13.30 14.11
CA SER A 549 -13.77 -11.95 14.46
C SER A 549 -13.08 -11.94 15.83
N PRO A 550 -12.32 -10.88 16.15
CA PRO A 550 -11.76 -10.72 17.49
C PRO A 550 -12.80 -10.82 18.60
N ARG A 551 -13.98 -10.20 18.43
CA ARG A 551 -15.07 -10.23 19.41
C ARG A 551 -15.65 -11.63 19.55
N ALA A 552 -15.92 -12.33 18.44
CA ALA A 552 -16.41 -13.71 18.47
C ALA A 552 -15.40 -14.66 19.14
N LEU A 553 -14.11 -14.53 18.81
CA LEU A 553 -13.05 -15.33 19.42
C LEU A 553 -12.96 -15.08 20.94
N SER A 554 -13.06 -13.82 21.37
CA SER A 554 -13.06 -13.45 22.79
C SER A 554 -14.20 -14.11 23.56
N VAL A 555 -15.43 -14.12 23.02
CA VAL A 555 -16.58 -14.79 23.63
C VAL A 555 -16.36 -16.30 23.76
N LEU A 556 -15.96 -16.96 22.67
CA LEU A 556 -15.75 -18.41 22.67
C LEU A 556 -14.60 -18.81 23.58
N SER A 557 -13.52 -18.02 23.58
CA SER A 557 -12.40 -18.20 24.49
C SER A 557 -12.91 -18.11 25.92
N ASN A 558 -13.55 -17.00 26.33
CA ASN A 558 -14.04 -16.74 27.70
C ASN A 558 -14.98 -17.85 28.23
N ARG A 559 -15.76 -18.47 27.35
CA ARG A 559 -16.66 -19.60 27.69
C ARG A 559 -16.01 -20.98 27.54
N GLN A 560 -14.71 -21.04 27.27
CA GLN A 560 -13.88 -22.25 27.10
C GLN A 560 -14.38 -23.19 26.00
N LYS A 561 -14.90 -22.61 24.92
CA LYS A 561 -15.45 -23.34 23.79
C LYS A 561 -14.42 -23.63 22.69
N VAL A 562 -13.26 -22.94 22.70
CA VAL A 562 -12.18 -23.09 21.72
C VAL A 562 -10.81 -23.22 22.39
N ASP A 563 -9.90 -23.96 21.75
CA ASP A 563 -8.49 -24.06 22.12
C ASP A 563 -7.66 -23.01 21.35
N LEU A 564 -7.17 -21.98 22.04
CA LEU A 564 -6.39 -20.91 21.40
C LEU A 564 -5.10 -21.38 20.74
N THR A 565 -4.56 -22.55 21.11
CA THR A 565 -3.37 -23.11 20.44
C THR A 565 -3.65 -23.62 19.03
N LYS A 566 -4.92 -23.61 18.61
CA LYS A 566 -5.42 -24.04 17.30
C LYS A 566 -6.07 -22.90 16.50
N VAL A 567 -5.86 -21.68 16.96
CA VAL A 567 -6.26 -20.47 16.26
C VAL A 567 -5.06 -19.94 15.48
N GLN A 568 -5.28 -19.59 14.21
CA GLN A 568 -4.29 -19.00 13.32
C GLN A 568 -4.83 -17.69 12.77
N LEU A 569 -3.93 -16.83 12.27
CA LEU A 569 -4.35 -15.63 11.53
C LEU A 569 -5.13 -16.06 10.29
N ASN A 570 -6.21 -15.35 10.00
CA ASN A 570 -6.96 -15.54 8.76
C ASN A 570 -6.34 -14.66 7.67
N HIS A 571 -6.06 -15.25 6.51
CA HIS A 571 -5.61 -14.54 5.31
C HIS A 571 -6.76 -14.54 4.31
N PRO A 572 -7.60 -13.48 4.27
CA PRO A 572 -8.79 -13.47 3.43
C PRO A 572 -8.47 -13.47 1.92
N LYS A 573 -7.33 -12.93 1.50
CA LYS A 573 -6.86 -12.99 0.11
C LYS A 573 -5.34 -13.23 0.11
N PRO A 574 -4.87 -14.47 0.27
CA PRO A 574 -3.46 -14.77 0.19
C PRO A 574 -2.98 -14.43 -1.23
N VAL A 575 -1.89 -13.66 -1.32
CA VAL A 575 -1.19 -13.39 -2.57
C VAL A 575 0.03 -14.29 -2.58
N GLU A 576 0.12 -15.21 -3.52
CA GLU A 576 1.26 -16.12 -3.67
C GLU A 576 1.99 -15.80 -4.96
N ILE A 577 3.19 -15.20 -4.85
CA ILE A 577 4.00 -14.85 -6.03
C ILE A 577 4.94 -16.00 -6.34
N GLU A 578 4.53 -16.87 -7.27
CA GLU A 578 5.40 -17.94 -7.77
C GLU A 578 6.42 -17.41 -8.79
N ASN A 579 7.70 -17.59 -8.51
CA ASN A 579 8.76 -17.34 -9.48
C ASN A 579 8.83 -18.51 -10.49
N HIS A 580 8.13 -18.38 -11.63
CA HIS A 580 8.27 -19.32 -12.73
C HIS A 580 9.65 -19.15 -13.41
N ARG A 581 10.50 -20.18 -13.28
CA ARG A 581 11.85 -20.21 -13.88
C ARG A 581 11.75 -20.75 -15.30
N TRP A 582 11.89 -19.88 -16.30
CA TRP A 582 11.65 -20.22 -17.72
C TRP A 582 12.87 -20.73 -18.51
N ASP A 583 13.99 -21.10 -17.87
CA ASP A 583 15.16 -21.61 -18.60
C ASP A 583 15.87 -22.77 -17.85
N PRO A 584 16.09 -23.94 -18.51
CA PRO A 584 16.89 -25.05 -17.97
C PRO A 584 18.28 -24.65 -17.46
N LEU A 585 18.90 -23.59 -17.99
CA LEU A 585 20.22 -23.11 -17.55
C LEU A 585 20.15 -22.25 -16.28
N THR A 586 19.10 -21.44 -16.09
CA THR A 586 18.92 -20.65 -14.85
C THR A 586 18.34 -21.48 -13.69
N ALA A 587 17.62 -22.55 -14.00
CA ALA A 587 17.12 -23.52 -13.02
C ALA A 587 18.27 -24.27 -12.31
N THR A 588 19.35 -24.60 -13.01
CA THR A 588 20.52 -25.32 -12.44
C THR A 588 21.42 -24.42 -11.60
N SER A 589 21.65 -23.16 -11.99
CA SER A 589 22.55 -22.25 -11.25
C SER A 589 21.93 -21.78 -9.91
N SER A 590 20.62 -21.53 -9.89
CA SER A 590 19.91 -21.03 -8.70
C SER A 590 19.66 -22.13 -7.65
N ALA A 591 19.48 -23.38 -8.07
CA ALA A 591 19.36 -24.54 -7.17
C ALA A 591 20.71 -24.91 -6.50
N LEU A 592 21.84 -24.66 -7.17
CA LEU A 592 23.19 -24.95 -6.65
C LEU A 592 23.65 -23.95 -5.58
N LEU A 593 23.33 -22.66 -5.73
CA LEU A 593 23.77 -21.61 -4.79
C LEU A 593 23.05 -21.67 -3.42
N GLY A 594 21.74 -21.98 -3.40
CA GLY A 594 21.00 -22.17 -2.14
C GLY A 594 21.43 -23.44 -1.39
N SER A 595 21.60 -24.54 -2.13
CA SER A 595 21.96 -25.84 -1.55
C SER A 595 23.38 -25.88 -0.97
N LEU A 596 24.35 -25.16 -1.54
CA LEU A 596 25.73 -25.11 -1.01
C LEU A 596 25.85 -24.27 0.29
N VAL A 597 25.03 -23.23 0.44
CA VAL A 597 25.00 -22.38 1.65
C VAL A 597 24.26 -23.07 2.81
N ASP A 598 23.20 -23.83 2.51
CA ASP A 598 22.43 -24.55 3.53
C ASP A 598 23.06 -25.89 3.93
N PHE A 599 23.76 -26.57 3.02
CA PHE A 599 24.52 -27.78 3.33
C PHE A 599 25.74 -27.51 4.22
N SER A 600 26.43 -26.38 4.03
CA SER A 600 27.59 -26.01 4.86
C SER A 600 27.20 -25.57 6.29
N LYS A 601 26.03 -24.95 6.47
CA LYS A 601 25.48 -24.60 7.79
C LYS A 601 24.86 -25.81 8.51
N GLY A 602 24.26 -26.74 7.76
CA GLY A 602 23.63 -27.95 8.30
C GLY A 602 24.62 -28.99 8.86
N PHE A 603 25.78 -29.17 8.23
CA PHE A 603 26.74 -30.22 8.64
C PHE A 603 27.57 -29.86 9.90
N GLY A 604 27.77 -28.58 10.19
CA GLY A 604 28.55 -28.11 11.35
C GLY A 604 27.84 -28.24 12.70
N SER A 605 26.49 -28.32 12.71
CA SER A 605 25.70 -28.36 13.96
C SER A 605 25.33 -29.78 14.43
N LEU A 606 25.60 -30.80 13.61
CA LEU A 606 25.22 -32.20 13.89
C LEU A 606 26.30 -33.01 14.63
N MET A 607 27.48 -32.44 14.89
CA MET A 607 28.64 -33.15 15.48
C MET A 607 28.97 -32.78 16.94
N SER A 608 28.02 -32.27 17.72
CA SER A 608 28.18 -32.13 19.18
C SER A 608 26.95 -32.65 19.94
N ALA A 609 26.97 -33.96 20.20
CA ALA A 609 26.01 -34.73 20.99
C ALA A 609 26.09 -34.39 22.52
N PRO A 610 25.32 -35.01 23.46
CA PRO A 610 24.36 -36.10 23.32
C PRO A 610 23.03 -36.00 24.14
N ALA A 611 22.17 -36.99 23.90
CA ALA A 611 20.88 -37.26 24.54
C ALA A 611 20.97 -37.96 25.91
N SER A 612 19.97 -37.77 26.78
CA SER A 612 19.43 -38.88 27.58
C SER A 612 17.99 -38.61 28.07
N THR A 613 17.25 -39.71 28.10
CA THR A 613 15.85 -40.03 28.42
C THR A 613 15.37 -39.61 29.83
N THR A 614 14.03 -39.50 30.05
CA THR A 614 13.21 -40.42 30.91
C THR A 614 11.77 -39.89 31.21
N SER A 615 10.76 -40.76 30.98
CA SER A 615 9.46 -41.04 31.66
C SER A 615 8.57 -39.87 32.17
N SER A 616 7.33 -39.65 31.72
CA SER A 616 6.04 -40.41 31.76
C SER A 616 5.23 -40.30 33.07
N ASN A 617 3.94 -39.97 32.90
CA ASN A 617 2.81 -39.97 33.86
C ASN A 617 2.69 -38.84 34.90
N ALA A 618 2.29 -37.63 34.45
CA ALA A 618 1.64 -36.61 35.31
C ALA A 618 0.51 -35.81 34.60
N GLY A 619 0.05 -36.29 33.43
CA GLY A 619 -0.68 -35.46 32.46
C GLY A 619 -2.19 -35.31 32.63
N LYS A 620 -2.83 -35.92 33.65
CA LYS A 620 -4.30 -36.03 33.68
C LYS A 620 -5.03 -35.03 34.60
N SER A 621 -4.34 -34.33 35.51
CA SER A 621 -4.99 -33.32 36.38
C SER A 621 -4.70 -31.86 35.97
N ALA A 622 -3.66 -31.60 35.18
CA ALA A 622 -3.28 -30.25 34.74
C ALA A 622 -4.20 -29.67 33.64
N GLY A 623 -4.90 -30.52 32.88
CA GLY A 623 -5.69 -30.12 31.71
C GLY A 623 -6.87 -29.19 32.02
N LYS A 624 -7.43 -29.24 33.23
CA LYS A 624 -8.55 -28.36 33.65
C LYS A 624 -8.11 -26.98 34.16
N GLY A 625 -6.85 -26.83 34.57
CA GLY A 625 -6.29 -25.53 34.99
C GLY A 625 -5.83 -24.68 33.81
N VAL A 626 -5.33 -25.34 32.76
CA VAL A 626 -4.80 -24.70 31.54
C VAL A 626 -5.91 -24.06 30.69
N SER A 627 -7.12 -24.65 30.63
CA SER A 627 -8.23 -24.06 29.85
C SER A 627 -8.83 -22.80 30.48
N LYS A 628 -8.71 -22.63 31.81
CA LYS A 628 -9.11 -21.40 32.54
C LYS A 628 -8.15 -20.23 32.35
N MET A 629 -6.98 -20.45 31.74
CA MET A 629 -5.90 -19.47 31.70
C MET A 629 -5.58 -19.02 30.26
N ALA A 630 -5.83 -19.88 29.25
CA ALA A 630 -5.83 -19.50 27.84
C ALA A 630 -6.82 -18.36 27.55
N THR A 631 -7.91 -18.28 28.31
CA THR A 631 -8.96 -17.27 28.22
C THR A 631 -8.53 -15.80 28.29
N SER A 632 -7.37 -15.47 28.87
CA SER A 632 -6.94 -14.08 29.10
C SER A 632 -5.85 -13.56 28.14
N VAL A 633 -5.66 -14.18 26.98
CA VAL A 633 -4.59 -13.83 26.03
C VAL A 633 -5.04 -12.77 25.01
N LEU A 634 -5.25 -11.55 25.49
CA LEU A 634 -5.25 -10.33 24.66
C LEU A 634 -4.18 -9.40 25.24
N LYS A 635 -3.00 -9.33 24.58
CA LYS A 635 -1.80 -8.71 25.15
C LYS A 635 -1.80 -7.20 24.91
N GLY A 636 -1.34 -6.48 25.93
CA GLY A 636 -1.20 -5.03 26.01
C GLY A 636 -1.11 -4.56 27.47
N SER A 637 -1.90 -5.18 28.37
CA SER A 637 -1.78 -4.88 29.82
C SER A 637 -1.87 -6.09 30.77
N LEU A 638 -2.02 -7.32 30.27
CA LEU A 638 -2.25 -8.53 31.11
C LEU A 638 -1.10 -9.55 31.14
N VAL A 639 -0.10 -9.43 30.26
CA VAL A 639 1.10 -10.28 30.34
C VAL A 639 2.31 -9.47 30.74
N ASP A 640 2.50 -8.26 30.18
CA ASP A 640 3.69 -7.46 30.50
C ASP A 640 3.67 -6.92 31.92
N VAL A 641 2.51 -6.50 32.44
CA VAL A 641 2.39 -6.05 33.83
C VAL A 641 2.57 -7.21 34.82
N PRO A 642 1.85 -8.35 34.72
CA PRO A 642 2.10 -9.47 35.62
C PRO A 642 3.46 -10.13 35.44
N LEU A 643 4.02 -10.21 34.22
CA LEU A 643 5.37 -10.76 33.99
C LEU A 643 6.45 -9.83 34.55
N ALA A 644 6.37 -8.52 34.31
CA ALA A 644 7.29 -7.55 34.90
C ALA A 644 7.13 -7.48 36.44
N LEU A 645 5.91 -7.61 36.99
CA LEU A 645 5.72 -7.76 38.44
C LEU A 645 6.30 -9.07 38.95
N THR A 646 6.11 -10.19 38.23
CA THR A 646 6.64 -11.50 38.60
C THR A 646 8.16 -11.46 38.62
N GLU A 647 8.79 -10.96 37.55
CA GLU A 647 10.25 -10.83 37.43
C GLU A 647 10.81 -9.80 38.43
N GLY A 648 10.12 -8.68 38.63
CA GLY A 648 10.48 -7.67 39.63
C GLY A 648 10.43 -8.19 41.07
N LEU A 649 9.36 -8.92 41.44
CA LEU A 649 9.22 -9.55 42.76
C LEU A 649 10.13 -10.78 42.92
N HIS A 650 10.43 -11.49 41.83
CA HIS A 650 11.36 -12.63 41.82
C HIS A 650 12.82 -12.20 42.01
N ASN A 651 13.21 -11.08 41.41
CA ASN A 651 14.57 -10.53 41.48
C ASN A 651 14.78 -9.62 42.70
N LEU A 652 13.71 -9.17 43.36
CA LEU A 652 13.75 -8.36 44.59
C LEU A 652 14.74 -8.89 45.66
N PRO A 653 14.87 -10.20 45.92
CA PRO A 653 15.82 -10.76 46.88
C PRO A 653 17.30 -10.48 46.63
N GLU A 654 17.67 -10.20 45.38
CA GLU A 654 19.05 -9.87 45.01
C GLU A 654 19.49 -8.51 45.57
N LEU A 655 18.55 -7.55 45.69
CA LEU A 655 18.80 -6.18 46.19
C LEU A 655 19.25 -6.13 47.67
N TYR A 656 19.02 -7.20 48.43
CA TYR A 656 19.44 -7.32 49.85
C TYR A 656 20.38 -8.52 50.10
N GLY A 657 21.03 -9.00 49.03
CA GLY A 657 22.15 -9.94 49.07
C GLY A 657 21.78 -11.42 49.18
N ASP A 658 20.54 -11.80 48.81
CA ASP A 658 20.11 -13.20 48.75
C ASP A 658 20.29 -13.78 47.33
N LYS A 659 20.48 -15.10 47.22
CA LYS A 659 20.69 -15.75 45.90
C LYS A 659 19.35 -16.07 45.22
N VAL A 660 19.15 -15.53 44.03
CA VAL A 660 17.96 -15.79 43.20
C VAL A 660 18.17 -17.02 42.31
N ARG A 661 17.20 -17.95 42.27
CA ARG A 661 17.25 -19.11 41.37
C ARG A 661 16.95 -18.68 39.94
N LYS A 662 17.76 -19.15 39.00
CA LYS A 662 17.53 -18.98 37.56
C LYS A 662 16.44 -19.96 37.10
N HIS A 663 15.46 -19.45 36.37
CA HIS A 663 14.41 -20.27 35.75
C HIS A 663 14.94 -20.98 34.51
N ASN A 664 14.27 -22.04 34.10
CA ASN A 664 14.51 -22.62 32.77
C ASN A 664 13.94 -21.69 31.69
N LYS A 665 14.58 -21.66 30.52
CA LYS A 665 14.06 -20.90 29.38
C LYS A 665 12.70 -21.46 28.98
N VAL A 666 11.63 -20.68 29.19
CA VAL A 666 10.30 -21.03 28.67
C VAL A 666 10.36 -20.96 27.15
N THR A 667 10.07 -22.07 26.48
CA THR A 667 10.14 -22.21 25.01
C THR A 667 8.79 -22.54 24.40
N ASP A 668 7.84 -23.07 25.18
CA ASP A 668 6.52 -23.52 24.76
C ASP A 668 5.55 -23.57 25.95
N TRP A 669 4.28 -23.91 25.71
CA TRP A 669 3.25 -23.96 26.75
C TRP A 669 3.55 -25.03 27.81
N LYS A 670 4.21 -26.13 27.44
CA LYS A 670 4.56 -27.23 28.36
C LYS A 670 5.64 -26.77 29.34
N SER A 671 6.69 -26.14 28.84
CA SER A 671 7.76 -25.54 29.64
C SER A 671 7.25 -24.35 30.45
N GLY A 672 6.35 -23.53 29.92
CA GLY A 672 5.72 -22.42 30.66
C GLY A 672 4.85 -22.90 31.83
N THR A 673 4.05 -23.95 31.63
CA THR A 673 3.24 -24.56 32.70
C THR A 673 4.11 -25.30 33.72
N ALA A 674 5.15 -26.01 33.27
CA ALA A 674 6.10 -26.67 34.15
C ALA A 674 6.89 -25.65 34.99
N GLU A 675 7.32 -24.55 34.40
CA GLU A 675 8.05 -23.49 35.11
C GLU A 675 7.14 -22.73 36.07
N ALA A 676 5.87 -22.50 35.72
CA ALA A 676 4.87 -21.95 36.64
C ALA A 676 4.70 -22.83 37.89
N GLY A 677 4.57 -24.16 37.70
CA GLY A 677 4.45 -25.11 38.80
C GLY A 677 5.72 -25.18 39.67
N LYS A 678 6.91 -25.15 39.05
CA LYS A 678 8.19 -25.07 39.76
C LYS A 678 8.33 -23.76 40.54
N ASN A 679 8.03 -22.63 39.90
CA ASN A 679 8.10 -21.30 40.51
C ASN A 679 7.17 -21.24 41.73
N PHE A 680 5.93 -21.70 41.58
CA PHE A 680 4.98 -21.77 42.69
C PHE A 680 5.46 -22.65 43.83
N ALA A 681 5.84 -23.91 43.55
CA ALA A 681 6.27 -24.85 44.58
C ALA A 681 7.53 -24.37 45.30
N TYR A 682 8.55 -23.92 44.57
CA TYR A 682 9.82 -23.50 45.17
C TYR A 682 9.70 -22.18 45.93
N ASN A 683 9.03 -21.17 45.40
CA ASN A 683 8.92 -19.88 46.11
C ASN A 683 7.97 -19.95 47.31
N PHE A 684 6.96 -20.84 47.29
CA PHE A 684 6.11 -21.07 48.45
C PHE A 684 6.83 -21.85 49.56
N LEU A 685 7.60 -22.89 49.20
CA LEU A 685 8.43 -23.64 50.15
C LEU A 685 9.62 -22.80 50.69
N ASP A 686 10.25 -21.99 49.84
CA ASP A 686 11.34 -21.12 50.28
C ASP A 686 10.83 -19.95 51.14
N ALA A 687 9.60 -19.47 50.95
CA ALA A 687 8.98 -18.47 51.82
C ALA A 687 8.77 -19.00 53.24
N THR A 688 8.27 -20.23 53.39
CA THR A 688 8.08 -20.88 54.70
C THR A 688 9.41 -21.24 55.35
N TRP A 689 10.42 -21.64 54.57
CA TRP A 689 11.76 -21.92 55.09
C TRP A 689 12.55 -20.66 55.47
N CYS A 690 12.35 -19.53 54.77
CA CYS A 690 13.02 -18.26 55.05
C CYS A 690 12.65 -17.65 56.39
N LEU A 691 11.43 -17.91 56.89
CA LEU A 691 10.95 -17.50 58.22
C LEU A 691 11.86 -17.97 59.35
N PHE A 692 12.52 -19.12 59.18
CA PHE A 692 13.40 -19.70 60.21
C PHE A 692 14.88 -19.52 59.87
N LYS A 693 15.24 -19.67 58.59
CA LYS A 693 16.64 -19.64 58.15
C LYS A 693 17.28 -18.25 58.21
N GLN A 694 16.60 -17.21 57.74
CA GLN A 694 17.15 -15.85 57.65
C GLN A 694 17.40 -15.21 59.04
N PRO A 695 16.48 -15.32 60.02
CA PRO A 695 16.73 -14.86 61.39
C PRO A 695 17.87 -15.63 62.08
N ALA A 696 17.93 -16.96 61.90
CA ALA A 696 18.99 -17.78 62.49
C ALA A 696 20.38 -17.45 61.90
N VAL A 697 20.48 -17.33 60.58
CA VAL A 697 21.75 -16.96 59.91
C VAL A 697 22.15 -15.51 60.23
N GLY A 698 21.18 -14.60 60.33
CA GLY A 698 21.42 -13.21 60.74
C GLY A 698 21.94 -13.11 62.18
N ALA A 699 21.34 -13.86 63.11
CA ALA A 699 21.80 -13.94 64.50
C ALA A 699 23.22 -14.52 64.62
N ILE A 700 23.55 -15.56 63.85
CA ILE A 700 24.89 -16.18 63.84
C ILE A 700 25.95 -15.21 63.30
N LYS A 701 25.62 -14.41 62.28
CA LYS A 701 26.60 -13.53 61.61
C LYS A 701 26.74 -12.14 62.25
N GLY A 702 25.74 -11.64 62.98
CA GLY A 702 25.71 -10.26 63.46
C GLY A 702 25.04 -10.05 64.82
N GLY A 703 24.80 -11.11 65.60
CA GLY A 703 24.20 -11.01 66.93
C GLY A 703 22.77 -10.43 66.91
N PRO A 704 22.36 -9.66 67.94
CA PRO A 704 21.01 -9.10 68.04
C PRO A 704 20.63 -8.17 66.88
N VAL A 705 21.58 -7.38 66.38
CA VAL A 705 21.37 -6.51 65.21
C VAL A 705 21.14 -7.36 63.97
N GLY A 706 21.95 -8.40 63.77
CA GLY A 706 21.80 -9.35 62.66
C GLY A 706 20.50 -10.18 62.72
N LEU A 707 19.96 -10.46 63.91
CA LEU A 707 18.63 -11.08 64.09
C LEU A 707 17.53 -10.14 63.56
N VAL A 708 17.57 -8.85 63.91
CA VAL A 708 16.61 -7.85 63.43
C VAL A 708 16.73 -7.67 61.91
N THR A 709 17.95 -7.61 61.37
CA THR A 709 18.15 -7.57 59.92
C THR A 709 17.64 -8.85 59.24
N GLY A 710 17.82 -10.02 59.86
CA GLY A 710 17.33 -11.31 59.38
C GLY A 710 15.80 -11.45 59.41
N LEU A 711 15.15 -10.87 60.42
CA LEU A 711 13.69 -10.77 60.51
C LEU A 711 13.12 -9.82 59.44
N GLY A 712 13.78 -8.67 59.20
CA GLY A 712 13.43 -7.78 58.09
C GLY A 712 13.53 -8.48 56.73
N LYS A 713 14.64 -9.19 56.47
CA LYS A 713 14.82 -9.99 55.24
C LYS A 713 13.78 -11.11 55.10
N ALA A 714 13.39 -11.76 56.20
CA ALA A 714 12.32 -12.75 56.19
C ALA A 714 10.95 -12.13 55.87
N GLY A 715 10.64 -10.96 56.42
CA GLY A 715 9.39 -10.22 56.14
C GLY A 715 9.26 -9.78 54.68
N PHE A 716 10.33 -9.26 54.06
CA PHE A 716 10.32 -8.94 52.63
C PHE A 716 10.18 -10.19 51.74
N GLY A 717 10.85 -11.28 52.10
CA GLY A 717 10.72 -12.56 51.40
C GLY A 717 9.30 -13.16 51.45
N LEU A 718 8.55 -12.91 52.53
CA LEU A 718 7.15 -13.33 52.71
C LEU A 718 6.17 -12.58 51.81
N ILE A 719 6.50 -11.38 51.35
CA ILE A 719 5.66 -10.60 50.44
C ILE A 719 6.08 -10.88 48.99
N ALA A 720 7.39 -10.81 48.72
CA ALA A 720 7.93 -10.92 47.37
C ALA A 720 7.81 -12.33 46.77
N LYS A 721 8.12 -13.38 47.54
CA LYS A 721 8.15 -14.76 47.02
C LYS A 721 6.75 -15.32 46.75
N PRO A 722 5.76 -15.19 47.66
CA PRO A 722 4.38 -15.55 47.34
C PRO A 722 3.75 -14.67 46.26
N GLY A 723 4.07 -13.37 46.23
CA GLY A 723 3.65 -12.47 45.15
C GLY A 723 4.15 -12.94 43.77
N SER A 724 5.45 -13.20 43.62
CA SER A 724 6.03 -13.78 42.41
C SER A 724 5.45 -15.17 42.07
N ALA A 725 5.20 -16.02 43.07
CA ALA A 725 4.57 -17.32 42.87
C ALA A 725 3.13 -17.20 42.30
N MET A 726 2.32 -16.25 42.81
CA MET A 726 0.96 -16.02 42.32
C MET A 726 0.92 -15.39 40.93
N PHE A 727 1.76 -14.37 40.67
CA PHE A 727 1.79 -13.73 39.35
C PHE A 727 2.46 -14.63 38.30
N GLY A 728 3.45 -15.43 38.69
CA GLY A 728 4.12 -16.40 37.81
C GLY A 728 3.22 -17.57 37.38
N LEU A 729 2.23 -17.94 38.20
CA LEU A 729 1.18 -18.88 37.80
C LEU A 729 0.35 -18.37 36.62
N LEU A 730 0.21 -17.04 36.47
CA LEU A 730 -0.51 -16.42 35.36
C LEU A 730 0.44 -16.09 34.19
N ALA A 731 1.64 -15.58 34.48
CA ALA A 731 2.55 -15.02 33.48
C ALA A 731 3.30 -16.09 32.67
N TYR A 732 3.83 -17.15 33.31
CA TYR A 732 4.64 -18.16 32.61
C TYR A 732 3.85 -19.08 31.67
N PRO A 733 2.62 -19.53 31.99
CA PRO A 733 1.80 -20.28 31.05
C PRO A 733 1.32 -19.44 29.87
N ALA A 734 0.93 -18.17 30.11
CA ALA A 734 0.58 -17.24 29.05
C ALA A 734 1.77 -16.96 28.11
N LEU A 735 2.97 -16.78 28.66
CA LEU A 735 4.22 -16.67 27.90
C LEU A 735 4.55 -17.95 27.12
N GLY A 736 4.25 -19.12 27.69
CA GLY A 736 4.43 -20.42 27.03
C GLY A 736 3.46 -20.61 25.86
N ILE A 737 2.19 -20.24 26.01
CA ILE A 737 1.18 -20.25 24.93
C ILE A 737 1.62 -19.29 23.82
N TYR A 738 2.02 -18.06 24.18
CA TYR A 738 2.58 -17.08 23.24
C TYR A 738 3.75 -17.68 22.46
N LYS A 739 4.75 -18.26 23.15
CA LYS A 739 5.92 -18.87 22.51
C LYS A 739 5.60 -20.12 21.69
N SER A 740 4.56 -20.88 22.04
CA SER A 740 4.08 -22.02 21.24
C SER A 740 3.41 -21.58 19.94
N ILE A 741 2.73 -20.43 19.93
CA ILE A 741 2.12 -19.85 18.72
C ILE A 741 3.21 -19.19 17.86
N VAL A 742 4.19 -18.54 18.50
CA VAL A 742 5.24 -17.72 17.86
C VAL A 742 6.48 -18.51 17.42
N GLY A 743 6.69 -19.72 17.94
CA GLY A 743 7.92 -20.49 17.76
C GLY A 743 8.25 -20.86 16.31
N SER A 744 7.24 -20.97 15.45
CA SER A 744 7.38 -21.32 14.02
C SER A 744 7.18 -20.15 13.07
N LEU A 745 6.82 -18.96 13.57
CA LEU A 745 6.53 -17.79 12.75
C LEU A 745 7.83 -17.04 12.38
N SER A 746 7.86 -16.47 11.18
CA SER A 746 8.85 -15.50 10.73
C SER A 746 8.83 -14.23 11.58
N LYS A 747 9.86 -13.39 11.47
CA LYS A 747 9.91 -12.09 12.18
C LYS A 747 8.72 -11.19 11.81
N THR A 748 8.29 -11.22 10.55
CA THR A 748 7.20 -10.41 10.02
C THR A 748 5.86 -10.87 10.56
N GLU A 749 5.56 -12.16 10.48
CA GLU A 749 4.33 -12.73 11.03
C GLU A 749 4.18 -12.46 12.53
N LYS A 750 5.29 -12.43 13.29
CA LYS A 750 5.28 -12.01 14.70
C LYS A 750 4.84 -10.57 14.88
N ARG A 751 5.36 -9.64 14.08
CA ARG A 751 4.97 -8.22 14.16
C ARG A 751 3.50 -8.04 13.81
N VAL A 752 3.01 -8.73 12.78
CA VAL A 752 1.59 -8.71 12.40
C VAL A 752 0.72 -9.26 13.53
N LEU A 753 1.12 -10.38 14.12
CA LEU A 753 0.42 -10.99 15.25
C LEU A 753 0.42 -10.07 16.48
N GLU A 754 1.55 -9.45 16.81
CA GLU A 754 1.68 -8.50 17.93
C GLU A 754 0.77 -7.28 17.72
N ALA A 755 0.79 -6.68 16.52
CA ALA A 755 -0.09 -5.57 16.15
C ALA A 755 -1.58 -5.96 16.23
N ARG A 756 -1.94 -7.13 15.71
CA ARG A 756 -3.32 -7.66 15.77
C ARG A 756 -3.78 -7.85 17.21
N LEU A 757 -2.95 -8.48 18.05
CA LEU A 757 -3.28 -8.72 19.45
C LEU A 757 -3.43 -7.41 20.23
N ALA A 758 -2.58 -6.42 19.98
CA ALA A 758 -2.68 -5.09 20.59
C ALA A 758 -3.98 -4.38 20.18
N HIS A 759 -4.33 -4.45 18.90
CA HIS A 759 -5.59 -3.94 18.36
C HIS A 759 -6.80 -4.59 19.01
N ASP A 760 -6.86 -5.93 19.00
CA ASP A 760 -7.97 -6.69 19.54
C ASP A 760 -8.14 -6.45 21.05
N ALA A 761 -7.03 -6.32 21.80
CA ALA A 761 -7.03 -6.02 23.23
C ALA A 761 -7.57 -4.62 23.55
N TYR A 762 -7.30 -3.63 22.70
CA TYR A 762 -7.79 -2.27 22.86
C TYR A 762 -9.29 -2.20 22.62
N PHE A 763 -9.77 -2.72 21.49
CA PHE A 763 -11.19 -2.64 21.14
C PHE A 763 -12.08 -3.52 22.03
N ALA A 764 -11.57 -4.63 22.57
CA ALA A 764 -12.27 -5.39 23.60
C ALA A 764 -12.56 -4.59 24.89
N ARG A 765 -11.82 -3.50 25.16
CA ARG A 765 -12.04 -2.62 26.32
C ARG A 765 -12.94 -1.43 26.00
N VAL A 766 -12.75 -0.84 24.83
CA VAL A 766 -13.44 0.40 24.43
C VAL A 766 -14.85 0.11 23.93
N ASP A 767 -15.08 -1.04 23.30
CA ASP A 767 -16.37 -1.46 22.76
C ASP A 767 -16.72 -2.90 23.20
N PRO A 768 -17.20 -3.08 24.44
CA PRO A 768 -17.50 -4.41 24.97
C PRO A 768 -18.70 -5.04 24.26
N ILE A 769 -18.62 -6.34 24.02
CA ILE A 769 -19.71 -7.09 23.37
C ILE A 769 -20.96 -7.16 24.25
N SER A 770 -22.13 -6.94 23.65
CA SER A 770 -23.40 -6.96 24.36
C SER A 770 -23.83 -8.38 24.74
N GLU A 771 -24.64 -8.53 25.79
CA GLU A 771 -25.17 -9.84 26.21
C GLU A 771 -26.01 -10.51 25.11
N GLN A 772 -26.69 -9.73 24.26
CA GLN A 772 -27.44 -10.26 23.11
C GLN A 772 -26.50 -10.85 22.05
N GLU A 773 -25.41 -10.16 21.71
CA GLU A 773 -24.40 -10.66 20.78
C GLU A 773 -23.69 -11.90 21.35
N ILE A 774 -23.36 -11.91 22.65
CA ILE A 774 -22.80 -13.09 23.33
C ILE A 774 -23.73 -14.30 23.16
N ALA A 775 -25.03 -14.14 23.44
CA ALA A 775 -26.01 -15.22 23.28
C ALA A 775 -26.10 -15.69 21.82
N SER A 776 -26.08 -14.76 20.86
CA SER A 776 -26.08 -15.06 19.43
C SER A 776 -24.86 -15.88 19.01
N VAL A 777 -23.65 -15.47 19.40
CA VAL A 777 -22.40 -16.20 19.12
C VAL A 777 -22.46 -17.62 19.69
N LEU A 778 -22.91 -17.77 20.94
CA LEU A 778 -22.96 -19.08 21.60
C LEU A 778 -24.02 -20.01 20.98
N SER A 779 -25.16 -19.46 20.56
CA SER A 779 -26.20 -20.22 19.86
C SER A 779 -25.72 -20.69 18.47
N SER A 780 -24.99 -19.82 17.76
CA SER A 780 -24.48 -20.07 16.42
C SER A 780 -23.29 -21.03 16.39
N PHE A 781 -22.48 -21.07 17.45
CA PHE A 781 -21.31 -21.94 17.58
C PHE A 781 -21.66 -23.42 17.86
N GLY A 782 -22.95 -23.81 17.89
CA GLY A 782 -23.35 -25.20 18.07
C GLY A 782 -22.96 -25.74 19.46
N THR A 783 -23.91 -25.76 20.40
CA THR A 783 -23.71 -26.47 21.67
C THR A 783 -23.75 -27.97 21.44
N GLY A 784 -22.64 -28.54 20.96
CA GLY A 784 -22.38 -29.96 21.15
C GLY A 784 -22.23 -30.22 22.65
N ASN A 785 -23.17 -30.98 23.21
CA ASN A 785 -23.08 -31.58 24.55
C ASN A 785 -21.79 -32.36 24.73
#